data_AF-A0AAN6X5T4-F1
#
_entry.id   AF-A0AAN6X5T4-F1
#
_cell.length_a   1.000
_cell.length_b   1.000
_cell.length_c   1.000
_cell.angle_alpha   90.00
_cell.angle_beta   90.00
_cell.angle_gamma   90.00
#
_symmetry.space_group_name_H-M   'P 1'
#
loop_
_entity.id
_entity.type
_entity.pdbx_description
1 polymer ?
#
loop_
_entity_poly.entity_id
_entity_poly.type
_entity_poly.pdbx_seq_one_letter_code
_entity_poly.pdbx_strand_id
1 'polypeptide(L)'
;MASGRSGSSSSFNSSSLGGGPPSHFTPTSAAISALTAESSIPQSPLGPLDLGPPGYHATIKLFERTVGETTIYLGPWEIGTTSPRRIVWQCSYAGDVLEHFLPSDNANDLYPFTLHAQHRRFGDPREMELYLSFLEPHRLRYITRDGVVFDDFAEVKYEFTTIESSIQFQSDIRTKDLIDWFDVDVVWSDTTRRTDSYGNVRGLGTIQRMKMWRDRYTTLHYLTVYANHQWRWKEFLLDNFDKDLRLRDDRRRRVELEARAGRRGSASSGSTHSREQRRFSAVAIFGGRRGSSSQASGASSSSQAQASPEIRYLGIQFSRNVNVQTGTATDVFDKMKKIILAVNAGSSSVKISVYSAELGQSPVQIAETQVSGLTSPPATLKYTRGGEVVVKNREVENVQDQRDAFTLLLENLIDDEHFPEIKTKEDVGIVCHRIVHGGDYTKPQLISSETYHHLENLNDLAPLHNANSLGIVQLCIRALPTAANVACFDSQFHSSIPEHIRTYPINREIARSNHLRKYGFHGISYSFITRATAEFLGKQSDELSIIALHLGSGASACAIRNGKSWDTSMGLTPLAGLPGATRSGSVDPSLVFHYASDVGKLSPASTKELHISRAEEILNKESGWKALTGTTDFGKIAAAADDNDSNSDPVMKLAFDLFVDRICGFIGSYYVTLRGEVDALVFAGGIGEKSAKLRAAVVDQIGCLGFQIDADKNENKEIEDIVEDVGKDGVKPRILVCQTDEQFEMARTCAETDEFWQTG
;
A
#
# COMPACT_ATOMS: atom_id res chain seq x y z
N MET A 1 -34.68 9.28 61.35
CA MET A 1 -35.64 10.35 61.74
C MET A 1 -35.25 11.58 60.92
N ALA A 2 -36.08 12.00 59.95
CA ALA A 2 -37.15 13.01 60.11
C ALA A 2 -36.56 14.44 59.94
N SER A 3 -36.62 15.06 58.74
CA SER A 3 -37.74 15.87 58.17
C SER A 3 -37.85 17.27 58.80
N GLY A 4 -38.05 18.39 58.11
CA GLY A 4 -38.45 18.71 56.72
C GLY A 4 -38.79 20.23 56.63
N ARG A 5 -39.55 20.85 55.69
CA ARG A 5 -39.99 20.53 54.30
C ARG A 5 -40.88 21.69 53.76
N SER A 6 -40.51 22.41 52.70
CA SER A 6 -41.40 23.21 51.81
C SER A 6 -40.58 23.95 50.72
N GLY A 7 -41.03 24.16 49.47
CA GLY A 7 -42.00 23.37 48.69
C GLY A 7 -43.31 24.07 48.30
N SER A 8 -43.41 24.54 47.05
CA SER A 8 -44.70 24.83 46.37
C SER A 8 -44.56 24.84 44.84
N SER A 9 -45.45 24.12 44.15
CA SER A 9 -45.58 24.08 42.69
C SER A 9 -47.06 23.87 42.34
N SER A 10 -47.55 24.45 41.24
CA SER A 10 -48.94 24.19 40.79
C SER A 10 -49.10 24.34 39.28
N SER A 11 -49.71 23.32 38.67
CA SER A 11 -50.26 23.33 37.31
C SER A 11 -51.76 23.04 37.38
N PHE A 12 -52.52 23.45 36.35
CA PHE A 12 -53.95 23.16 36.20
C PHE A 12 -54.31 22.89 34.73
N ASN A 13 -55.49 22.33 34.49
CA ASN A 13 -55.77 21.51 33.32
C ASN A 13 -57.17 21.78 32.69
N SER A 14 -57.28 21.55 31.37
CA SER A 14 -58.49 21.17 30.60
C SER A 14 -59.84 21.92 30.73
N SER A 15 -60.44 22.28 29.58
CA SER A 15 -61.82 21.89 29.20
C SER A 15 -62.08 22.08 27.69
N SER A 16 -63.21 21.58 27.17
CA SER A 16 -63.43 21.18 25.75
C SER A 16 -64.64 21.84 25.06
N LEU A 17 -64.92 21.39 23.80
CA LEU A 17 -66.08 21.67 22.90
C LEU A 17 -65.88 22.82 21.88
N GLY A 18 -66.27 22.70 20.60
CA GLY A 18 -66.75 21.53 19.84
C GLY A 18 -67.32 21.91 18.45
N GLY A 19 -67.53 20.93 17.55
CA GLY A 19 -68.31 21.10 16.30
C GLY A 19 -67.61 20.82 14.95
N GLY A 20 -68.42 20.44 13.95
CA GLY A 20 -68.13 20.21 12.52
C GLY A 20 -69.42 19.67 11.87
N PRO A 21 -69.42 18.98 10.71
CA PRO A 21 -68.76 19.16 9.39
C PRO A 21 -69.81 19.78 8.38
N PRO A 22 -69.91 19.55 7.04
CA PRO A 22 -69.07 18.81 6.07
C PRO A 22 -68.87 19.38 4.62
N SER A 23 -67.86 18.80 3.93
CA SER A 23 -67.84 18.30 2.52
C SER A 23 -67.96 19.17 1.23
N HIS A 24 -67.09 18.79 0.27
CA HIS A 24 -67.28 18.60 -1.20
C HIS A 24 -66.92 19.67 -2.28
N PHE A 25 -66.40 19.12 -3.41
CA PHE A 25 -66.28 19.57 -4.82
C PHE A 25 -65.20 20.56 -5.35
N THR A 26 -64.39 20.02 -6.27
CA THR A 26 -63.62 20.63 -7.41
C THR A 26 -64.48 20.58 -8.72
N PRO A 27 -64.02 20.88 -9.97
CA PRO A 27 -62.74 21.40 -10.52
C PRO A 27 -62.90 22.54 -11.61
N THR A 28 -61.86 22.74 -12.47
CA THR A 28 -61.86 23.31 -13.86
C THR A 28 -61.72 24.83 -14.10
N SER A 29 -61.22 25.36 -15.25
CA SER A 29 -60.17 24.92 -16.23
C SER A 29 -59.91 26.03 -17.31
N ALA A 30 -58.99 25.76 -18.27
CA ALA A 30 -58.60 26.49 -19.50
C ALA A 30 -57.71 27.76 -19.33
N ALA A 31 -56.57 28.01 -20.03
CA ALA A 31 -55.80 27.45 -21.17
C ALA A 31 -55.94 28.13 -22.56
N ILE A 32 -54.81 28.30 -23.27
CA ILE A 32 -54.62 28.51 -24.74
C ILE A 32 -53.11 28.30 -25.09
N SER A 33 -52.74 28.03 -26.36
CA SER A 33 -51.38 27.58 -26.81
C SER A 33 -51.05 28.05 -28.24
N ALA A 34 -49.89 27.86 -28.89
CA ALA A 34 -48.68 27.02 -28.63
C ALA A 34 -47.35 27.80 -28.93
N LEU A 35 -46.27 27.39 -29.64
CA LEU A 35 -46.00 26.35 -30.66
C LEU A 35 -44.55 25.75 -30.61
N THR A 36 -44.40 24.63 -31.32
CA THR A 36 -43.26 23.80 -31.79
C THR A 36 -41.81 24.32 -31.94
N ALA A 37 -40.85 23.51 -31.46
CA ALA A 37 -39.68 22.98 -32.20
C ALA A 37 -39.20 21.65 -31.54
N GLU A 38 -38.29 20.87 -32.14
CA GLU A 38 -38.18 19.40 -31.89
C GLU A 38 -37.02 18.87 -31.02
N SER A 39 -37.31 17.75 -30.33
CA SER A 39 -36.44 16.59 -30.02
C SER A 39 -35.20 16.71 -29.11
N SER A 40 -35.25 16.05 -27.95
CA SER A 40 -34.25 15.03 -27.50
C SER A 40 -34.68 14.35 -26.18
N ILE A 41 -34.38 13.06 -26.02
CA ILE A 41 -34.74 12.17 -24.89
C ILE A 41 -33.66 11.08 -24.77
N PRO A 42 -33.25 10.58 -23.58
CA PRO A 42 -33.36 11.12 -22.22
C PRO A 42 -31.98 11.23 -21.51
N GLN A 43 -31.97 11.72 -20.27
CA GLN A 43 -31.25 11.03 -19.19
C GLN A 43 -32.18 10.90 -17.98
N SER A 44 -32.39 9.66 -17.52
CA SER A 44 -33.17 9.37 -16.32
C SER A 44 -32.30 9.54 -15.07
N PRO A 45 -32.85 10.01 -13.93
CA PRO A 45 -32.11 10.05 -12.67
C PRO A 45 -31.78 8.63 -12.20
N LEU A 46 -30.66 8.50 -11.47
CA LEU A 46 -30.30 7.26 -10.77
C LEU A 46 -31.39 6.91 -9.75
N GLY A 47 -31.96 5.72 -9.86
CA GLY A 47 -32.91 5.20 -8.87
C GLY A 47 -32.23 4.89 -7.53
N PRO A 48 -32.98 4.86 -6.41
CA PRO A 48 -32.45 4.37 -5.14
C PRO A 48 -32.07 2.88 -5.28
N LEU A 49 -31.08 2.42 -4.48
CA LEU A 49 -30.87 0.98 -4.32
C LEU A 49 -32.09 0.40 -3.60
N ASP A 50 -32.87 -0.43 -4.30
CA ASP A 50 -33.87 -1.28 -3.67
C ASP A 50 -33.13 -2.43 -2.96
N LEU A 51 -32.90 -2.24 -1.66
CA LEU A 51 -32.27 -3.22 -0.78
C LEU A 51 -33.21 -4.37 -0.38
N GLY A 52 -34.36 -4.50 -1.05
CA GLY A 52 -35.23 -5.67 -1.03
C GLY A 52 -35.83 -6.06 0.34
N PRO A 53 -36.45 -7.25 0.42
CA PRO A 53 -36.94 -7.81 1.67
C PRO A 53 -35.78 -8.38 2.52
N PRO A 54 -35.93 -8.59 3.84
CA PRO A 54 -34.87 -9.23 4.62
C PRO A 54 -34.65 -10.70 4.20
N GLY A 55 -33.41 -11.05 3.83
CA GLY A 55 -32.97 -12.45 3.67
C GLY A 55 -32.83 -12.99 2.23
N TYR A 56 -32.80 -12.14 1.20
CA TYR A 56 -32.41 -12.57 -0.16
C TYR A 56 -30.88 -12.51 -0.37
N HIS A 57 -30.37 -13.42 -1.19
CA HIS A 57 -28.96 -13.51 -1.56
C HIS A 57 -28.67 -12.89 -2.94
N ALA A 58 -29.64 -12.88 -3.85
CA ALA A 58 -29.49 -12.29 -5.19
C ALA A 58 -30.82 -11.80 -5.78
N THR A 59 -30.76 -10.98 -6.83
CA THR A 59 -31.91 -10.67 -7.69
C THR A 59 -31.68 -11.17 -9.11
N ILE A 60 -32.77 -11.36 -9.86
CA ILE A 60 -32.78 -11.56 -11.31
C ILE A 60 -33.94 -10.78 -11.94
N LYS A 61 -33.76 -10.33 -13.17
CA LYS A 61 -34.80 -9.64 -13.95
C LYS A 61 -35.36 -10.54 -15.04
N LEU A 62 -36.68 -10.72 -15.05
CA LEU A 62 -37.41 -11.27 -16.20
C LEU A 62 -37.98 -10.14 -17.05
N PHE A 63 -38.13 -10.40 -18.36
CA PHE A 63 -38.67 -9.46 -19.34
C PHE A 63 -37.96 -8.09 -19.39
N GLU A 64 -36.62 -8.06 -19.19
CA GLU A 64 -35.78 -6.85 -19.23
C GLU A 64 -36.09 -5.97 -20.45
N ARG A 65 -36.24 -4.65 -20.24
CA ARG A 65 -36.55 -3.64 -21.27
C ARG A 65 -37.92 -3.77 -21.94
N THR A 66 -38.84 -4.52 -21.34
CA THR A 66 -40.25 -4.55 -21.76
C THR A 66 -41.15 -3.84 -20.74
N VAL A 67 -42.42 -3.63 -21.09
CA VAL A 67 -43.45 -3.08 -20.17
C VAL A 67 -43.76 -4.06 -19.02
N GLY A 68 -43.32 -5.32 -19.09
CA GLY A 68 -43.48 -6.34 -18.06
C GLY A 68 -42.22 -6.64 -17.23
N GLU A 69 -41.17 -5.80 -17.30
CA GLU A 69 -39.92 -6.05 -16.56
C GLU A 69 -40.19 -6.29 -15.07
N THR A 70 -39.80 -7.47 -14.58
CA THR A 70 -40.09 -7.94 -13.22
C THR A 70 -38.80 -8.36 -12.53
N THR A 71 -38.49 -7.75 -11.39
CA THR A 71 -37.34 -8.13 -10.56
C THR A 71 -37.78 -9.14 -9.50
N ILE A 72 -37.10 -10.29 -9.45
CA ILE A 72 -37.38 -11.39 -8.52
C ILE A 72 -36.28 -11.42 -7.45
N TYR A 73 -36.68 -11.40 -6.18
CA TYR A 73 -35.79 -11.47 -5.02
C TYR A 73 -35.57 -12.92 -4.58
N LEU A 74 -34.34 -13.41 -4.75
CA LEU A 74 -33.95 -14.82 -4.60
C LEU A 74 -33.31 -15.07 -3.23
N GLY A 75 -33.98 -15.88 -2.40
CA GLY A 75 -33.51 -16.36 -1.11
C GLY A 75 -32.49 -17.51 -1.23
N PRO A 76 -32.52 -18.48 -0.30
CA PRO A 76 -31.68 -19.67 -0.39
C PRO A 76 -31.92 -20.48 -1.68
N TRP A 77 -30.87 -21.15 -2.15
CA TRP A 77 -30.91 -22.05 -3.31
C TRP A 77 -30.66 -23.51 -2.90
N GLU A 78 -31.32 -24.43 -3.59
CA GLU A 78 -30.97 -25.85 -3.61
C GLU A 78 -30.53 -26.27 -5.01
N ILE A 79 -29.61 -27.22 -5.13
CA ILE A 79 -29.17 -27.75 -6.43
C ILE A 79 -29.65 -29.20 -6.56
N GLY A 80 -30.66 -29.40 -7.41
CA GLY A 80 -31.22 -30.72 -7.68
C GLY A 80 -30.22 -31.62 -8.40
N THR A 81 -29.98 -32.82 -7.87
CA THR A 81 -29.03 -33.82 -8.40
C THR A 81 -29.60 -34.71 -9.51
N THR A 82 -30.88 -34.55 -9.84
CA THR A 82 -31.59 -35.29 -10.89
C THR A 82 -31.44 -34.61 -12.25
N SER A 83 -31.15 -35.38 -13.31
CA SER A 83 -31.15 -34.88 -14.69
C SER A 83 -32.57 -34.44 -15.14
N PRO A 84 -32.75 -33.26 -15.76
CA PRO A 84 -31.74 -32.22 -15.98
C PRO A 84 -31.46 -31.45 -14.69
N ARG A 85 -30.17 -31.32 -14.34
CA ARG A 85 -29.70 -30.61 -13.15
C ARG A 85 -30.26 -29.19 -13.12
N ARG A 86 -30.86 -28.80 -12.00
CA ARG A 86 -31.51 -27.49 -11.83
C ARG A 86 -31.13 -26.86 -10.50
N ILE A 87 -31.10 -25.53 -10.49
CA ILE A 87 -31.07 -24.73 -9.27
C ILE A 87 -32.51 -24.36 -8.93
N VAL A 88 -32.90 -24.49 -7.67
CA VAL A 88 -34.22 -24.13 -7.16
C VAL A 88 -34.03 -23.02 -6.14
N TRP A 89 -34.34 -21.78 -6.53
CA TRP A 89 -34.31 -20.64 -5.64
C TRP A 89 -35.66 -20.50 -4.93
N GLN A 90 -35.63 -20.38 -3.60
CA GLN A 90 -36.79 -19.95 -2.81
C GLN A 90 -36.96 -18.45 -2.99
N CYS A 91 -38.06 -18.00 -3.61
CA CYS A 91 -38.27 -16.58 -3.84
C CYS A 91 -38.84 -15.90 -2.58
N SER A 92 -38.58 -14.60 -2.43
CA SER A 92 -38.91 -13.87 -1.18
C SER A 92 -40.42 -13.65 -0.97
N TYR A 93 -41.23 -13.82 -2.02
CA TYR A 93 -42.69 -13.92 -1.89
C TYR A 93 -43.04 -15.35 -1.48
N ALA A 94 -43.61 -15.52 -0.29
CA ALA A 94 -43.70 -16.82 0.36
C ALA A 94 -44.49 -17.87 -0.44
N GLY A 95 -43.80 -18.90 -0.94
CA GLY A 95 -44.37 -19.97 -1.77
C GLY A 95 -44.06 -19.84 -3.27
N ASP A 96 -43.41 -18.76 -3.69
CA ASP A 96 -42.89 -18.60 -5.04
C ASP A 96 -41.52 -19.30 -5.20
N VAL A 97 -41.26 -19.87 -6.38
CA VAL A 97 -40.05 -20.63 -6.68
C VAL A 97 -39.53 -20.28 -8.08
N LEU A 98 -38.22 -20.06 -8.21
CA LEU A 98 -37.55 -19.96 -9.51
C LEU A 98 -36.67 -21.19 -9.75
N GLU A 99 -37.06 -22.02 -10.71
CA GLU A 99 -36.23 -23.10 -11.24
C GLU A 99 -35.32 -22.57 -12.35
N HIS A 100 -34.02 -22.81 -12.27
CA HIS A 100 -33.04 -22.53 -13.31
C HIS A 100 -32.44 -23.85 -13.80
N PHE A 101 -32.79 -24.24 -15.02
CA PHE A 101 -32.31 -25.49 -15.62
C PHE A 101 -30.93 -25.27 -16.24
N LEU A 102 -29.98 -26.15 -15.91
CA LEU A 102 -28.60 -26.04 -16.33
C LEU A 102 -28.38 -26.83 -17.64
N PRO A 103 -27.52 -26.36 -18.56
CA PRO A 103 -27.32 -26.98 -19.88
C PRO A 103 -26.52 -28.29 -19.86
N SER A 104 -25.92 -28.67 -18.72
CA SER A 104 -25.26 -29.95 -18.51
C SER A 104 -25.47 -30.43 -17.08
N ASP A 105 -25.65 -31.74 -16.92
CA ASP A 105 -25.67 -32.41 -15.61
C ASP A 105 -24.27 -32.48 -14.98
N ASN A 106 -23.22 -32.45 -15.81
CA ASN A 106 -21.84 -32.46 -15.37
C ASN A 106 -21.41 -31.06 -14.89
N ALA A 107 -21.10 -30.94 -13.60
CA ALA A 107 -20.68 -29.69 -12.96
C ALA A 107 -19.39 -29.09 -13.57
N ASN A 108 -18.60 -29.88 -14.29
CA ASN A 108 -17.41 -29.39 -15.00
C ASN A 108 -17.72 -28.63 -16.29
N ASP A 109 -18.92 -28.74 -16.87
CA ASP A 109 -19.28 -28.02 -18.10
C ASP A 109 -19.93 -26.65 -17.83
N LEU A 110 -20.08 -26.28 -16.55
CA LEU A 110 -20.84 -25.11 -16.12
C LEU A 110 -19.91 -23.98 -15.68
N TYR A 111 -19.80 -22.97 -16.53
CA TYR A 111 -18.94 -21.81 -16.32
C TYR A 111 -19.78 -20.53 -16.15
N PRO A 112 -20.33 -20.28 -14.94
CA PRO A 112 -20.83 -18.95 -14.61
C PRO A 112 -19.66 -17.96 -14.68
N PHE A 113 -19.93 -16.71 -15.06
CA PHE A 113 -18.91 -15.69 -15.16
C PHE A 113 -19.26 -14.37 -14.51
N THR A 114 -18.24 -13.75 -13.93
CA THR A 114 -18.29 -12.38 -13.41
C THR A 114 -18.51 -11.41 -14.57
N LEU A 115 -19.56 -10.59 -14.50
CA LEU A 115 -19.79 -9.51 -15.46
C LEU A 115 -18.82 -8.36 -15.17
N HIS A 116 -17.70 -8.32 -15.92
CA HIS A 116 -16.91 -7.11 -16.07
C HIS A 116 -17.82 -6.00 -16.65
N ALA A 117 -18.33 -5.12 -15.80
CA ALA A 117 -19.34 -4.15 -16.20
C ALA A 117 -18.76 -3.13 -17.17
N GLN A 118 -19.16 -3.23 -18.44
CA GLN A 118 -18.87 -2.22 -19.45
C GLN A 118 -19.41 -0.87 -18.95
N HIS A 119 -18.49 0.01 -18.53
CA HIS A 119 -18.72 1.41 -18.16
C HIS A 119 -19.40 1.70 -16.79
N ARG A 120 -19.37 0.79 -15.81
CA ARG A 120 -19.51 1.19 -14.38
C ARG A 120 -18.12 1.41 -13.77
N ARG A 121 -17.98 2.45 -12.93
CA ARG A 121 -16.83 2.60 -12.02
C ARG A 121 -17.15 1.83 -10.73
N PHE A 122 -16.20 1.02 -10.28
CA PHE A 122 -16.23 0.33 -9.00
C PHE A 122 -15.26 1.02 -8.03
N GLY A 123 -15.57 1.00 -6.73
CA GLY A 123 -14.68 1.46 -5.67
C GLY A 123 -13.68 0.39 -5.23
N ASP A 124 -14.07 -0.88 -5.37
CA ASP A 124 -13.29 -2.06 -5.00
C ASP A 124 -13.40 -3.11 -6.12
N PRO A 125 -12.30 -3.64 -6.68
CA PRO A 125 -12.35 -4.68 -7.72
C PRO A 125 -13.14 -5.94 -7.33
N ARG A 126 -13.35 -6.20 -6.03
CA ARG A 126 -14.17 -7.31 -5.54
C ARG A 126 -15.67 -7.11 -5.79
N GLU A 127 -16.15 -5.88 -5.93
CA GLU A 127 -17.56 -5.55 -6.26
C GLU A 127 -18.03 -6.19 -7.57
N MET A 128 -17.10 -6.47 -8.51
CA MET A 128 -17.43 -7.20 -9.73
C MET A 128 -18.08 -8.57 -9.44
N GLU A 129 -17.69 -9.27 -8.37
CA GLU A 129 -18.22 -10.59 -8.01
C GLU A 129 -19.70 -10.59 -7.66
N LEU A 130 -20.30 -9.43 -7.37
CA LEU A 130 -21.73 -9.31 -7.16
C LEU A 130 -22.54 -9.61 -8.44
N TYR A 131 -21.92 -9.50 -9.62
CA TYR A 131 -22.61 -9.63 -10.91
C TYR A 131 -22.21 -10.91 -11.65
N LEU A 132 -23.14 -11.86 -11.77
CA LEU A 132 -22.90 -13.18 -12.35
C LEU A 132 -23.80 -13.46 -13.55
N SER A 133 -23.25 -14.01 -14.64
CA SER A 133 -24.00 -14.35 -15.86
C SER A 133 -23.58 -15.69 -16.48
N PHE A 134 -24.32 -16.14 -17.49
CA PHE A 134 -24.09 -17.36 -18.25
C PHE A 134 -23.99 -17.07 -19.76
N LEU A 135 -23.26 -17.91 -20.50
CA LEU A 135 -22.81 -17.63 -21.87
C LEU A 135 -23.91 -17.69 -22.93
N GLU A 136 -24.99 -18.37 -22.61
CA GLU A 136 -26.09 -18.71 -23.51
C GLU A 136 -27.39 -18.62 -22.67
N PRO A 137 -28.55 -18.32 -23.27
CA PRO A 137 -29.81 -18.30 -22.52
C PRO A 137 -30.09 -19.67 -21.90
N HIS A 138 -30.46 -19.70 -20.62
CA HIS A 138 -30.89 -20.93 -19.94
C HIS A 138 -32.40 -20.89 -19.75
N ARG A 139 -33.03 -22.07 -19.69
CA ARG A 139 -34.45 -22.16 -19.35
C ARG A 139 -34.66 -21.80 -17.88
N LEU A 140 -35.52 -20.81 -17.63
CA LEU A 140 -36.03 -20.47 -16.31
C LEU A 140 -37.51 -20.84 -16.22
N ARG A 141 -37.94 -21.38 -15.09
CA ARG A 141 -39.36 -21.46 -14.73
C ARG A 141 -39.62 -20.68 -13.45
N TYR A 142 -40.44 -19.63 -13.51
CA TYR A 142 -40.93 -18.93 -12.33
C TYR A 142 -42.35 -19.40 -12.02
N ILE A 143 -42.53 -19.95 -10.82
CA ILE A 143 -43.80 -20.46 -10.30
C ILE A 143 -44.20 -19.56 -9.12
N THR A 144 -45.44 -19.08 -9.14
CA THR A 144 -46.07 -18.40 -8.01
C THR A 144 -47.23 -19.22 -7.48
N ARG A 145 -47.86 -18.76 -6.40
CA ARG A 145 -49.09 -19.37 -5.85
C ARG A 145 -50.22 -19.57 -6.88
N ASP A 146 -50.29 -18.71 -7.89
CA ASP A 146 -51.35 -18.72 -8.90
C ASP A 146 -51.00 -19.58 -10.13
N GLY A 147 -49.76 -20.08 -10.24
CA GLY A 147 -49.33 -21.00 -11.28
C GLY A 147 -47.95 -20.67 -11.87
N VAL A 148 -47.70 -21.14 -13.09
CA VAL A 148 -46.47 -20.85 -13.83
C VAL A 148 -46.59 -19.48 -14.51
N VAL A 149 -45.74 -18.53 -14.11
CA VAL A 149 -45.71 -17.16 -14.63
C VAL A 149 -44.68 -17.01 -15.77
N PHE A 150 -43.62 -17.82 -15.75
CA PHE A 150 -42.62 -17.90 -16.82
C PHE A 150 -42.13 -19.34 -16.96
N ASP A 151 -41.92 -19.83 -18.18
CA ASP A 151 -41.27 -21.12 -18.47
C ASP A 151 -40.66 -21.10 -19.89
N ASP A 152 -39.58 -20.35 -20.06
CA ASP A 152 -38.89 -20.16 -21.35
C ASP A 152 -37.38 -19.89 -21.15
N PHE A 153 -36.63 -19.72 -22.24
CA PHE A 153 -35.22 -19.39 -22.23
C PHE A 153 -34.99 -17.89 -22.00
N ALA A 154 -34.15 -17.55 -21.02
CA ALA A 154 -33.78 -16.18 -20.68
C ALA A 154 -32.27 -16.03 -20.51
N GLU A 155 -31.75 -14.81 -20.74
CA GLU A 155 -30.39 -14.45 -20.36
C GLU A 155 -30.33 -14.33 -18.83
N VAL A 156 -29.52 -15.19 -18.18
CA VAL A 156 -29.51 -15.30 -16.71
C VAL A 156 -28.47 -14.36 -16.13
N LYS A 157 -28.94 -13.27 -15.50
CA LYS A 157 -28.12 -12.28 -14.78
C LYS A 157 -28.51 -12.28 -13.31
N TYR A 158 -27.57 -12.61 -12.43
CA TYR A 158 -27.73 -12.51 -10.99
C TYR A 158 -26.96 -11.29 -10.46
N GLU A 159 -27.63 -10.46 -9.66
CA GLU A 159 -27.02 -9.37 -8.86
C GLU A 159 -27.13 -9.76 -7.38
N PHE A 160 -26.01 -10.22 -6.81
CA PHE A 160 -25.90 -10.71 -5.43
C PHE A 160 -25.82 -9.55 -4.42
N THR A 161 -26.28 -9.81 -3.19
CA THR A 161 -26.19 -8.85 -2.06
C THR A 161 -24.83 -8.84 -1.37
N THR A 162 -24.05 -9.91 -1.53
CA THR A 162 -22.75 -10.13 -0.86
C THR A 162 -21.81 -10.92 -1.76
N ILE A 163 -20.52 -10.61 -1.70
CA ILE A 163 -19.46 -11.29 -2.46
C ILE A 163 -19.37 -12.76 -2.03
N GLU A 164 -19.54 -13.01 -0.74
CA GLU A 164 -19.54 -14.32 -0.10
C GLU A 164 -20.66 -15.21 -0.63
N SER A 165 -21.88 -14.68 -0.79
CA SER A 165 -23.00 -15.43 -1.38
C SER A 165 -22.74 -15.78 -2.84
N SER A 166 -22.14 -14.88 -3.62
CA SER A 166 -21.76 -15.15 -5.00
C SER A 166 -20.68 -16.22 -5.11
N ILE A 167 -19.63 -16.15 -4.29
CA ILE A 167 -18.54 -17.14 -4.26
C ILE A 167 -19.07 -18.51 -3.83
N GLN A 168 -19.93 -18.57 -2.80
CA GLN A 168 -20.55 -19.81 -2.34
C GLN A 168 -21.43 -20.42 -3.44
N PHE A 169 -22.30 -19.62 -4.07
CA PHE A 169 -23.12 -20.05 -5.20
C PHE A 169 -22.28 -20.60 -6.36
N GLN A 170 -21.28 -19.83 -6.81
CA GLN A 170 -20.36 -20.26 -7.88
C GLN A 170 -19.67 -21.59 -7.52
N SER A 171 -19.25 -21.75 -6.27
CA SER A 171 -18.60 -22.97 -5.76
C SER A 171 -19.53 -24.19 -5.79
N ASP A 172 -20.78 -24.01 -5.34
CA ASP A 172 -21.79 -25.08 -5.27
C ASP A 172 -22.24 -25.54 -6.66
N ILE A 173 -22.45 -24.62 -7.61
CA ILE A 173 -22.88 -25.00 -8.97
C ILE A 173 -21.76 -25.68 -9.76
N ARG A 174 -20.49 -25.36 -9.49
CA ARG A 174 -19.32 -26.01 -10.09
C ARG A 174 -18.87 -27.29 -9.37
N THR A 175 -19.39 -27.53 -8.16
CA THR A 175 -18.89 -28.50 -7.17
C THR A 175 -17.39 -28.39 -6.89
N LYS A 176 -16.88 -27.16 -6.85
CA LYS A 176 -15.47 -26.85 -6.57
C LYS A 176 -15.38 -25.76 -5.51
N ASP A 177 -14.36 -25.79 -4.68
CA ASP A 177 -14.03 -24.68 -3.78
C ASP A 177 -13.19 -23.65 -4.53
N LEU A 178 -13.54 -22.36 -4.42
CA LEU A 178 -12.65 -21.29 -4.85
C LEU A 178 -11.46 -21.23 -3.89
N ILE A 179 -10.23 -21.41 -4.41
CA ILE A 179 -9.00 -21.32 -3.62
C ILE A 179 -8.55 -19.87 -3.55
N ASP A 180 -8.51 -19.21 -4.71
CA ASP A 180 -7.93 -17.88 -4.89
C ASP A 180 -8.40 -17.25 -6.21
N TRP A 181 -8.25 -15.94 -6.35
CA TRP A 181 -8.43 -15.24 -7.62
C TRP A 181 -7.41 -14.13 -7.83
N PHE A 182 -7.03 -13.94 -9.09
CA PHE A 182 -5.98 -13.02 -9.51
C PHE A 182 -6.56 -12.08 -10.56
N ASP A 183 -6.39 -10.78 -10.37
CA ASP A 183 -6.64 -9.81 -11.45
C ASP A 183 -5.35 -9.71 -12.28
N VAL A 184 -5.45 -10.04 -13.56
CA VAL A 184 -4.32 -10.19 -14.48
C VAL A 184 -4.49 -9.30 -15.71
N ASP A 185 -3.43 -8.57 -16.06
CA ASP A 185 -3.33 -7.88 -17.34
C ASP A 185 -2.94 -8.87 -18.43
N VAL A 186 -3.83 -9.08 -19.41
CA VAL A 186 -3.61 -10.10 -20.44
C VAL A 186 -2.93 -9.47 -21.64
N VAL A 187 -1.67 -9.87 -21.84
CA VAL A 187 -0.79 -9.43 -22.93
C VAL A 187 -0.98 -10.35 -24.14
N TRP A 188 -1.49 -9.80 -25.23
CA TRP A 188 -1.71 -10.55 -26.47
C TRP A 188 -0.49 -10.47 -27.36
N SER A 189 0.14 -11.61 -27.65
CA SER A 189 1.12 -11.72 -28.74
C SER A 189 0.58 -12.65 -29.82
N ASP A 190 0.45 -12.16 -31.06
CA ASP A 190 0.39 -13.08 -32.19
C ASP A 190 1.70 -13.88 -32.30
N THR A 191 1.68 -14.99 -33.03
CA THR A 191 2.80 -15.93 -33.11
C THR A 191 4.00 -15.42 -33.94
N THR A 192 4.00 -14.16 -34.38
CA THR A 192 5.07 -13.51 -35.13
C THR A 192 5.64 -12.28 -34.42
N ARG A 193 6.60 -12.52 -33.50
CA ARG A 193 7.42 -11.53 -32.76
C ARG A 193 7.34 -10.09 -33.30
N ARG A 194 6.43 -9.30 -32.74
CA ARG A 194 6.30 -7.85 -32.98
C ARG A 194 6.27 -7.09 -31.67
N THR A 195 7.42 -7.10 -31.00
CA THR A 195 7.88 -5.85 -30.39
C THR A 195 8.08 -4.81 -31.51
N ASP A 196 7.91 -3.53 -31.22
CA ASP A 196 8.45 -2.50 -32.10
C ASP A 196 9.98 -2.39 -32.00
N SER A 197 10.58 -1.43 -32.70
CA SER A 197 12.03 -1.17 -32.67
C SER A 197 12.57 -0.70 -31.32
N TYR A 198 11.70 -0.48 -30.32
CA TYR A 198 12.04 -0.09 -28.95
C TYR A 198 11.67 -1.17 -27.93
N GLY A 199 11.21 -2.35 -28.37
CA GLY A 199 10.91 -3.48 -27.49
C GLY A 199 9.44 -3.58 -27.02
N ASN A 200 8.56 -2.65 -27.38
CA ASN A 200 7.22 -2.59 -26.79
C ASN A 200 6.24 -3.57 -27.44
N VAL A 201 5.46 -4.28 -26.61
CA VAL A 201 4.41 -5.21 -27.06
C VAL A 201 3.11 -4.46 -27.35
N ARG A 202 2.50 -4.72 -28.52
CA ARG A 202 1.28 -4.04 -28.95
C ARG A 202 0.00 -4.74 -28.46
N GLY A 203 -0.42 -4.44 -27.24
CA GLY A 203 -1.80 -4.69 -26.78
C GLY A 203 -1.91 -5.20 -25.35
N LEU A 204 -2.18 -4.28 -24.42
CA LEU A 204 -2.62 -4.58 -23.07
C LEU A 204 -4.15 -4.72 -23.04
N GLY A 205 -4.66 -5.87 -22.60
CA GLY A 205 -6.04 -6.01 -22.14
C GLY A 205 -6.07 -5.81 -20.63
N THR A 206 -6.46 -4.62 -20.17
CA THR A 206 -6.43 -4.24 -18.75
C THR A 206 -7.45 -5.00 -17.92
N ILE A 207 -7.01 -5.56 -16.79
CA ILE A 207 -7.84 -6.19 -15.73
C ILE A 207 -8.82 -7.26 -16.27
N GLN A 208 -8.31 -8.47 -16.49
CA GLN A 208 -9.14 -9.67 -16.61
C GLN A 208 -8.98 -10.51 -15.34
N ARG A 209 -10.07 -11.05 -14.79
CA ARG A 209 -9.96 -11.90 -13.60
C ARG A 209 -9.62 -13.34 -13.99
N MET A 210 -8.88 -14.03 -13.12
CA MET A 210 -8.53 -15.43 -13.19
C MET A 210 -8.88 -16.11 -11.86
N LYS A 211 -9.51 -17.29 -11.88
CA LYS A 211 -10.00 -17.98 -10.68
C LYS A 211 -9.43 -19.39 -10.59
N MET A 212 -8.84 -19.73 -9.44
CA MET A 212 -8.27 -21.05 -9.18
C MET A 212 -9.19 -21.84 -8.26
N TRP A 213 -9.59 -23.04 -8.69
CA TRP A 213 -10.56 -23.88 -8.00
C TRP A 213 -9.95 -25.25 -7.64
N ARG A 214 -10.40 -25.84 -6.53
CA ARG A 214 -10.17 -27.24 -6.16
C ARG A 214 -11.49 -27.99 -6.30
N ASP A 215 -11.53 -29.08 -7.04
CA ASP A 215 -12.72 -29.94 -7.07
C ASP A 215 -13.02 -30.54 -5.69
N ARG A 216 -14.30 -30.61 -5.29
CA ARG A 216 -14.67 -31.05 -3.92
C ARG A 216 -14.56 -32.55 -3.69
N TYR A 217 -14.46 -33.36 -4.75
CA TYR A 217 -14.50 -34.82 -4.69
C TYR A 217 -13.18 -35.48 -5.12
N THR A 218 -12.22 -34.69 -5.60
CA THR A 218 -10.93 -35.15 -6.12
C THR A 218 -9.80 -34.19 -5.72
N THR A 219 -8.54 -34.56 -5.96
CA THR A 219 -7.38 -33.66 -5.79
C THR A 219 -7.16 -32.73 -6.99
N LEU A 220 -8.10 -32.69 -7.95
CA LEU A 220 -7.92 -31.99 -9.21
C LEU A 220 -8.10 -30.48 -9.02
N HIS A 221 -7.17 -29.71 -9.59
CA HIS A 221 -7.18 -28.26 -9.56
C HIS A 221 -7.49 -27.70 -10.95
N TYR A 222 -8.27 -26.64 -10.99
CA TYR A 222 -8.81 -26.05 -12.22
C TYR A 222 -8.57 -24.54 -12.23
N LEU A 223 -8.32 -23.97 -13.41
CA LEU A 223 -8.03 -22.55 -13.59
C LEU A 223 -9.00 -21.96 -14.62
N THR A 224 -9.86 -21.02 -14.22
CA THR A 224 -10.74 -20.29 -15.15
C THR A 224 -10.12 -18.95 -15.52
N VAL A 225 -10.05 -18.66 -16.82
CA VAL A 225 -9.45 -17.44 -17.38
C VAL A 225 -10.40 -16.84 -18.41
N TYR A 226 -10.44 -15.51 -18.53
CA TYR A 226 -11.15 -14.84 -19.61
C TYR A 226 -10.38 -14.90 -20.94
N ALA A 227 -11.10 -14.94 -22.07
CA ALA A 227 -10.51 -15.05 -23.41
C ALA A 227 -11.13 -14.05 -24.40
N ASN A 228 -10.35 -13.03 -24.77
CA ASN A 228 -10.79 -11.91 -25.63
C ASN A 228 -11.48 -12.34 -26.93
N HIS A 229 -11.03 -13.43 -27.56
CA HIS A 229 -11.48 -13.79 -28.92
C HIS A 229 -12.99 -14.06 -29.03
N GLN A 230 -13.69 -14.32 -27.92
CA GLN A 230 -15.15 -14.51 -27.92
C GLN A 230 -15.87 -13.78 -26.77
N TRP A 231 -15.16 -12.98 -25.95
CA TRP A 231 -15.67 -12.44 -24.69
C TRP A 231 -16.17 -13.54 -23.72
N ARG A 232 -15.57 -14.74 -23.77
CA ARG A 232 -15.97 -15.93 -23.00
C ARG A 232 -14.90 -16.34 -21.98
N TRP A 233 -15.34 -16.94 -20.88
CA TRP A 233 -14.45 -17.61 -19.92
C TRP A 233 -14.16 -19.05 -20.36
N LYS A 234 -12.99 -19.57 -19.97
CA LYS A 234 -12.53 -20.94 -20.27
C LYS A 234 -11.83 -21.54 -19.04
N GLU A 235 -12.18 -22.77 -18.68
CA GLU A 235 -11.51 -23.52 -17.62
C GLU A 235 -10.44 -24.47 -18.18
N PHE A 236 -9.36 -24.66 -17.42
CA PHE A 236 -8.23 -25.54 -17.73
C PHE A 236 -7.95 -26.46 -16.54
N LEU A 237 -7.87 -27.78 -16.77
CA LEU A 237 -7.47 -28.77 -15.77
C LEU A 237 -5.95 -28.77 -15.60
N LEU A 238 -5.46 -28.58 -14.36
CA LEU A 238 -4.02 -28.46 -14.06
C LEU A 238 -3.29 -29.81 -13.92
N ASP A 239 -3.99 -30.95 -13.93
CA ASP A 239 -3.40 -32.28 -13.67
C ASP A 239 -2.46 -32.81 -14.79
N ASN A 240 -2.30 -32.08 -15.90
CA ASN A 240 -1.28 -32.36 -16.93
C ASN A 240 0.03 -31.56 -16.74
N PHE A 241 0.03 -30.53 -15.89
CA PHE A 241 1.12 -29.54 -15.78
C PHE A 241 2.48 -30.20 -15.47
N ASP A 242 2.47 -31.24 -14.64
CA ASP A 242 3.64 -32.00 -14.17
C ASP A 242 4.29 -32.92 -15.24
N LYS A 243 3.62 -33.09 -16.40
CA LYS A 243 4.15 -33.79 -17.57
C LYS A 243 4.72 -32.81 -18.60
N ASP A 244 4.02 -31.72 -18.87
CA ASP A 244 4.43 -30.75 -19.89
C ASP A 244 5.61 -29.87 -19.39
N LEU A 245 5.76 -29.68 -18.07
CA LEU A 245 6.96 -29.10 -17.42
C LEU A 245 8.28 -29.83 -17.75
N ARG A 246 8.22 -31.07 -18.24
CA ARG A 246 9.41 -31.90 -18.58
C ARG A 246 9.96 -31.63 -19.97
N LEU A 247 9.29 -30.83 -20.80
CA LEU A 247 9.67 -30.52 -22.18
C LEU A 247 10.12 -29.05 -22.32
N ARG A 248 11.15 -28.66 -21.57
CA ARG A 248 11.71 -27.29 -21.61
C ARG A 248 12.54 -27.00 -22.87
N ASP A 249 12.32 -25.83 -23.45
CA ASP A 249 13.40 -25.00 -24.00
C ASP A 249 13.87 -24.07 -22.87
N ASP A 250 14.96 -24.43 -22.19
CA ASP A 250 15.48 -23.69 -21.02
C ASP A 250 15.83 -22.22 -21.30
N ARG A 251 15.92 -21.81 -22.57
CA ARG A 251 16.32 -20.45 -22.95
C ARG A 251 15.25 -19.37 -22.77
N ARG A 252 14.00 -19.70 -22.35
CA ARG A 252 12.93 -18.70 -22.19
C ARG A 252 12.04 -18.80 -20.95
N ARG A 253 12.18 -19.81 -20.08
CA ARG A 253 11.33 -20.01 -18.87
C ARG A 253 9.81 -19.87 -19.12
N ARG A 254 9.32 -20.22 -20.32
CA ARG A 254 7.91 -20.05 -20.73
C ARG A 254 7.15 -21.36 -20.58
N VAL A 255 5.94 -21.32 -20.01
CA VAL A 255 4.97 -22.42 -20.06
C VAL A 255 4.01 -22.14 -21.22
N GLU A 256 3.84 -23.10 -22.13
CA GLU A 256 2.87 -23.01 -23.24
C GLU A 256 1.77 -24.05 -23.02
N LEU A 257 0.57 -23.60 -22.63
CA LEU A 257 -0.58 -24.48 -22.37
C LEU A 257 -1.18 -25.00 -23.69
N GLU A 258 -0.82 -26.23 -24.08
CA GLU A 258 -1.40 -26.90 -25.25
C GLU A 258 -2.79 -27.46 -24.93
N ALA A 259 -3.84 -26.78 -25.39
CA ALA A 259 -5.23 -27.19 -25.17
C ALA A 259 -5.58 -28.41 -26.04
N ARG A 260 -5.37 -29.64 -25.52
CA ARG A 260 -5.65 -30.91 -26.21
C ARG A 260 -7.11 -31.05 -26.64
N ALA A 261 -7.39 -30.76 -27.91
CA ALA A 261 -8.63 -31.18 -28.56
C ALA A 261 -8.70 -32.73 -28.58
N GLY A 262 -9.77 -33.28 -28.02
CA GLY A 262 -9.95 -34.73 -27.92
C GLY A 262 -10.01 -35.41 -29.29
N ARG A 263 -9.07 -36.30 -29.60
CA ARG A 263 -9.14 -37.15 -30.79
C ARG A 263 -10.38 -38.04 -30.73
N ARG A 264 -11.37 -37.82 -31.61
CA ARG A 264 -12.22 -38.92 -32.06
C ARG A 264 -11.32 -39.95 -32.74
N GLY A 265 -11.49 -41.22 -32.37
CA GLY A 265 -10.50 -42.27 -32.62
C GLY A 265 -10.44 -42.77 -34.06
N SER A 266 -9.39 -43.53 -34.36
CA SER A 266 -9.15 -44.16 -35.67
C SER A 266 -8.76 -45.63 -35.51
N ALA A 267 -9.71 -46.56 -35.64
CA ALA A 267 -9.45 -47.95 -36.06
C ALA A 267 -10.76 -48.76 -36.27
N SER A 268 -11.20 -48.90 -37.53
CA SER A 268 -11.85 -50.13 -38.00
C SER A 268 -11.76 -50.26 -39.52
N SER A 269 -10.94 -51.22 -39.96
CA SER A 269 -10.87 -51.89 -41.28
C SER A 269 -11.92 -51.57 -42.36
N GLY A 270 -11.46 -51.32 -43.60
CA GLY A 270 -12.30 -51.39 -44.81
C GLY A 270 -11.52 -51.08 -46.11
N SER A 271 -11.37 -52.07 -47.00
CA SER A 271 -10.93 -51.90 -48.40
C SER A 271 -12.10 -51.35 -49.27
N THR A 272 -11.94 -50.77 -50.46
CA THR A 272 -11.06 -51.12 -51.60
C THR A 272 -10.80 -49.93 -52.55
N HIS A 273 -9.66 -49.97 -53.28
CA HIS A 273 -9.36 -49.42 -54.62
C HIS A 273 -9.90 -48.03 -55.06
N SER A 274 -9.11 -47.11 -55.62
CA SER A 274 -7.66 -47.06 -55.96
C SER A 274 -7.29 -45.57 -56.26
N ARG A 275 -6.22 -45.11 -56.93
CA ARG A 275 -5.10 -45.60 -57.78
C ARG A 275 -4.03 -44.47 -57.78
N GLU A 276 -2.78 -44.53 -58.28
CA GLU A 276 -1.99 -45.55 -58.98
C GLU A 276 -0.52 -45.50 -58.49
N GLN A 277 0.38 -44.77 -59.18
CA GLN A 277 1.86 -44.84 -59.05
C GLN A 277 2.45 -43.41 -59.15
N ARG A 278 3.43 -42.96 -58.33
CA ARG A 278 4.87 -43.33 -58.26
C ARG A 278 5.57 -43.15 -59.64
N ARG A 279 6.68 -42.40 -59.80
CA ARG A 279 7.96 -42.41 -59.03
C ARG A 279 8.83 -41.13 -59.17
N PHE A 280 9.52 -40.79 -58.07
CA PHE A 280 10.93 -40.33 -57.91
C PHE A 280 11.66 -39.25 -58.77
N SER A 281 12.18 -38.25 -58.03
CA SER A 281 13.56 -37.68 -58.03
C SER A 281 14.19 -36.93 -59.24
N ALA A 282 14.14 -35.59 -59.14
CA ALA A 282 15.29 -34.67 -58.92
C ALA A 282 16.41 -34.40 -59.95
N VAL A 283 16.99 -33.18 -59.80
CA VAL A 283 18.34 -32.66 -60.17
C VAL A 283 18.40 -31.60 -61.31
N ALA A 284 19.15 -30.51 -61.04
CA ALA A 284 19.74 -29.54 -61.99
C ALA A 284 18.79 -28.54 -62.75
N ILE A 285 19.19 -27.35 -63.26
CA ILE A 285 20.39 -26.47 -63.07
C ILE A 285 20.04 -25.01 -63.49
N PHE A 286 20.79 -24.01 -62.97
CA PHE A 286 20.97 -22.59 -63.41
C PHE A 286 19.98 -21.89 -64.39
N GLY A 287 19.37 -20.79 -63.90
CA GLY A 287 19.61 -19.40 -64.40
C GLY A 287 18.94 -18.86 -65.68
N GLY A 288 18.82 -17.52 -65.79
CA GLY A 288 18.73 -16.82 -67.09
C GLY A 288 17.59 -15.81 -67.37
N ARG A 289 17.71 -14.58 -66.85
CA ARG A 289 17.30 -13.25 -67.43
C ARG A 289 16.22 -13.13 -68.55
N ARG A 290 15.33 -12.11 -68.34
CA ARG A 290 14.52 -11.31 -69.32
C ARG A 290 13.33 -12.05 -70.00
N GLY A 291 12.19 -11.40 -70.31
CA GLY A 291 11.76 -10.03 -69.97
C GLY A 291 10.45 -9.58 -70.69
N SER A 292 9.99 -8.35 -70.35
CA SER A 292 9.01 -7.48 -71.04
C SER A 292 7.53 -7.89 -71.26
N SER A 293 6.62 -6.96 -70.88
CA SER A 293 5.27 -6.67 -71.44
C SER A 293 4.14 -7.73 -71.33
N SER A 294 2.85 -7.37 -71.18
CA SER A 294 2.20 -6.03 -71.06
C SER A 294 0.74 -6.15 -70.53
N GLN A 295 0.26 -5.09 -69.84
CA GLN A 295 -1.16 -4.71 -69.64
C GLN A 295 -2.06 -5.72 -68.88
N ALA A 296 -2.65 -5.35 -67.73
CA ALA A 296 -3.91 -4.61 -67.54
C ALA A 296 -5.17 -5.46 -67.87
N SER A 297 -6.28 -5.41 -67.13
CA SER A 297 -6.69 -4.56 -66.00
C SER A 297 -7.66 -5.31 -65.07
N GLY A 298 -7.80 -4.88 -63.81
CA GLY A 298 -8.78 -5.47 -62.89
C GLY A 298 -8.59 -5.07 -61.43
N ALA A 299 -9.22 -3.97 -61.01
CA ALA A 299 -9.32 -3.62 -59.59
C ALA A 299 -10.52 -4.35 -58.97
N SER A 300 -10.25 -5.22 -58.00
CA SER A 300 -11.25 -5.66 -57.03
C SER A 300 -10.67 -5.49 -55.63
N SER A 301 -11.49 -5.05 -54.69
CA SER A 301 -11.05 -4.65 -53.35
C SER A 301 -10.55 -5.86 -52.56
N SER A 302 -9.34 -5.77 -52.01
CA SER A 302 -8.84 -6.73 -51.05
C SER A 302 -9.53 -6.56 -49.70
N SER A 303 -10.72 -7.14 -49.57
CA SER A 303 -11.22 -7.61 -48.28
C SER A 303 -10.28 -8.73 -47.81
N GLN A 304 -9.16 -8.34 -47.21
CA GLN A 304 -8.41 -9.26 -46.35
C GLN A 304 -9.37 -9.73 -45.27
N ALA A 305 -9.81 -10.99 -45.37
CA ALA A 305 -10.43 -11.67 -44.26
C ALA A 305 -9.43 -11.61 -43.10
N GLN A 306 -9.73 -10.82 -42.06
CA GLN A 306 -8.90 -10.75 -40.87
C GLN A 306 -8.92 -12.15 -40.25
N ALA A 307 -7.82 -12.88 -40.44
CA ALA A 307 -7.62 -14.19 -39.85
C ALA A 307 -7.71 -14.04 -38.34
N SER A 308 -8.85 -14.45 -37.78
CA SER A 308 -9.18 -14.21 -36.39
C SER A 308 -8.18 -14.97 -35.51
N PRO A 309 -7.51 -14.31 -34.54
CA PRO A 309 -6.32 -14.87 -33.91
C PRO A 309 -6.67 -16.05 -32.99
N GLU A 310 -6.64 -17.26 -33.53
CA GLU A 310 -6.80 -18.51 -32.80
C GLU A 310 -5.75 -18.62 -31.69
N ILE A 311 -6.17 -18.38 -30.44
CA ILE A 311 -5.31 -18.41 -29.25
C ILE A 311 -4.93 -19.87 -28.95
N ARG A 312 -3.88 -20.35 -29.61
CA ARG A 312 -3.34 -21.72 -29.41
C ARG A 312 -2.61 -21.90 -28.09
N TYR A 313 -2.04 -20.82 -27.54
CA TYR A 313 -1.24 -20.85 -26.33
C TYR A 313 -1.65 -19.71 -25.41
N LEU A 314 -1.94 -20.05 -24.15
CA LEU A 314 -2.03 -19.09 -23.05
C LEU A 314 -0.72 -19.20 -22.25
N GLY A 315 0.11 -18.16 -22.33
CA GLY A 315 1.38 -18.11 -21.61
C GLY A 315 1.19 -17.51 -20.22
N ILE A 316 0.92 -18.34 -19.21
CA ILE A 316 0.78 -17.89 -17.83
C ILE A 316 2.15 -17.90 -17.15
N GLN A 317 2.64 -16.73 -16.76
CA GLN A 317 3.88 -16.60 -15.99
C GLN A 317 3.59 -16.82 -14.50
N PHE A 318 3.64 -18.07 -14.06
CA PHE A 318 3.55 -18.42 -12.64
C PHE A 318 4.85 -18.05 -11.91
N SER A 319 4.91 -16.84 -11.35
CA SER A 319 5.93 -16.45 -10.36
C SER A 319 5.62 -17.11 -9.02
N ARG A 320 6.14 -18.33 -8.80
CA ARG A 320 6.04 -19.02 -7.51
C ARG A 320 7.43 -19.44 -7.02
N ASN A 321 7.93 -18.74 -6.01
CA ASN A 321 9.23 -19.02 -5.43
C ASN A 321 9.17 -20.26 -4.54
N VAL A 322 9.68 -21.38 -5.07
CA VAL A 322 9.71 -22.68 -4.38
C VAL A 322 11.04 -23.37 -4.67
N ASN A 323 12.06 -23.07 -3.86
CA ASN A 323 13.14 -24.01 -3.61
C ASN A 323 12.67 -24.98 -2.51
N VAL A 324 11.91 -26.01 -2.93
CA VAL A 324 11.64 -27.19 -2.11
C VAL A 324 11.97 -28.42 -2.96
N GLN A 325 13.18 -28.93 -2.80
CA GLN A 325 13.49 -30.32 -3.11
C GLN A 325 13.47 -31.11 -1.82
N THR A 326 12.70 -32.20 -1.80
CA THR A 326 12.64 -33.16 -0.70
C THR A 326 13.88 -34.07 -0.70
N GLY A 327 15.02 -33.50 -0.33
CA GLY A 327 16.18 -34.25 0.16
C GLY A 327 15.98 -34.73 1.60
N THR A 328 16.68 -35.79 2.00
CA THR A 328 16.67 -36.29 3.38
C THR A 328 17.21 -35.25 4.36
N ALA A 329 16.70 -35.27 5.59
CA ALA A 329 16.92 -34.23 6.60
C ALA A 329 18.40 -33.98 6.99
N THR A 330 18.61 -32.79 7.55
CA THR A 330 19.85 -32.19 8.08
C THR A 330 20.93 -31.82 7.05
N ASP A 331 21.49 -30.62 7.28
CA ASP A 331 22.51 -29.87 6.52
C ASP A 331 22.12 -29.30 5.14
N VAL A 332 22.85 -28.24 4.75
CA VAL A 332 22.69 -27.41 3.53
C VAL A 332 21.42 -26.55 3.43
N PHE A 333 21.18 -25.71 4.45
CA PHE A 333 20.77 -24.33 4.17
C PHE A 333 22.05 -23.55 3.83
N ASP A 334 22.38 -23.42 2.54
CA ASP A 334 23.50 -22.58 2.12
C ASP A 334 23.11 -21.10 2.23
N LYS A 335 23.87 -20.35 3.03
CA LYS A 335 23.46 -19.02 3.48
C LYS A 335 23.85 -17.95 2.45
N MET A 336 23.03 -17.75 1.44
CA MET A 336 23.26 -16.69 0.46
C MET A 336 23.18 -15.31 1.12
N LYS A 337 24.36 -14.70 1.33
CA LYS A 337 24.56 -13.32 1.79
C LYS A 337 23.89 -12.35 0.81
N LYS A 338 23.07 -11.40 1.29
CA LYS A 338 22.49 -10.32 0.47
C LYS A 338 23.14 -8.97 0.79
N ILE A 339 23.22 -8.10 -0.21
CA ILE A 339 23.52 -6.68 -0.04
C ILE A 339 22.21 -5.93 0.23
N ILE A 340 22.22 -5.07 1.27
CA ILE A 340 21.09 -4.24 1.69
C ILE A 340 21.50 -2.77 1.57
N LEU A 341 20.77 -1.98 0.77
CA LEU A 341 20.88 -0.52 0.76
C LEU A 341 19.88 0.07 1.76
N ALA A 342 20.33 0.91 2.68
CA ALA A 342 19.49 1.67 3.59
C ALA A 342 19.47 3.15 3.18
N VAL A 343 18.32 3.63 2.71
CA VAL A 343 18.16 4.91 2.00
C VAL A 343 17.36 5.90 2.84
N ASN A 344 17.94 7.07 3.12
CA ASN A 344 17.34 8.14 3.91
C ASN A 344 17.31 9.44 3.08
N ALA A 345 16.11 9.89 2.73
CA ALA A 345 15.84 10.98 1.80
C ALA A 345 15.41 12.27 2.53
N GLY A 346 16.39 12.99 3.09
CA GLY A 346 16.14 14.25 3.77
C GLY A 346 15.78 15.39 2.82
N SER A 347 15.20 16.47 3.36
CA SER A 347 14.88 17.67 2.56
C SER A 347 16.11 18.42 2.03
N SER A 348 17.30 18.15 2.57
CA SER A 348 18.57 18.85 2.25
C SER A 348 19.73 17.91 1.90
N SER A 349 19.52 16.59 1.95
CA SER A 349 20.55 15.57 1.74
C SER A 349 19.93 14.21 1.43
N VAL A 350 20.68 13.34 0.74
CA VAL A 350 20.35 11.91 0.55
C VAL A 350 21.55 11.10 1.05
N LYS A 351 21.29 10.07 1.86
CA LYS A 351 22.30 9.11 2.34
C LYS A 351 21.89 7.69 1.97
N ILE A 352 22.85 6.90 1.47
CA ILE A 352 22.76 5.45 1.29
C ILE A 352 23.84 4.82 2.19
N SER A 353 23.44 3.99 3.15
CA SER A 353 24.35 3.08 3.85
C SER A 353 24.25 1.69 3.22
N VAL A 354 25.38 1.05 2.96
CA VAL A 354 25.44 -0.28 2.34
C VAL A 354 25.82 -1.31 3.39
N TYR A 355 25.01 -2.34 3.51
CA TYR A 355 25.20 -3.44 4.45
C TYR A 355 25.33 -4.77 3.73
N SER A 356 26.10 -5.68 4.32
CA SER A 356 26.20 -7.08 3.91
C SER A 356 25.64 -7.95 5.04
N ALA A 357 24.65 -8.79 4.75
CA ALA A 357 23.92 -9.55 5.77
C ALA A 357 23.69 -11.01 5.37
N GLU A 358 23.46 -11.87 6.37
CA GLU A 358 22.83 -13.19 6.23
C GLU A 358 21.45 -13.15 6.92
N LEU A 359 20.50 -13.97 6.48
CA LEU A 359 19.17 -14.03 7.11
C LEU A 359 19.29 -14.41 8.59
N GLY A 360 18.63 -13.65 9.47
CA GLY A 360 18.66 -13.85 10.92
C GLY A 360 19.99 -13.46 11.59
N GLN A 361 20.88 -12.74 10.90
CA GLN A 361 22.12 -12.21 11.47
C GLN A 361 22.17 -10.68 11.43
N SER A 362 22.94 -10.09 12.36
CA SER A 362 23.19 -8.65 12.37
C SER A 362 23.90 -8.21 11.08
N PRO A 363 23.42 -7.18 10.38
CA PRO A 363 24.06 -6.67 9.17
C PRO A 363 25.41 -6.02 9.51
N VAL A 364 26.40 -6.17 8.63
CA VAL A 364 27.70 -5.49 8.72
C VAL A 364 27.72 -4.35 7.72
N GLN A 365 27.97 -3.11 8.18
CA GLN A 365 28.13 -1.98 7.27
C GLN A 365 29.43 -2.11 6.47
N ILE A 366 29.34 -2.01 5.15
CA ILE A 366 30.50 -2.10 4.24
C ILE A 366 30.79 -0.78 3.52
N ALA A 367 29.77 0.09 3.37
CA ALA A 367 29.96 1.45 2.86
C ALA A 367 28.92 2.46 3.36
N GLU A 368 29.20 3.75 3.15
CA GLU A 368 28.27 4.87 3.28
C GLU A 368 28.58 5.90 2.19
N THR A 369 27.56 6.36 1.47
CA THR A 369 27.66 7.44 0.51
C THR A 369 26.54 8.47 0.73
N GLN A 370 26.86 9.75 0.67
CA GLN A 370 25.94 10.84 1.02
C GLN A 370 26.19 12.09 0.16
N VAL A 371 25.12 12.67 -0.40
CA VAL A 371 25.11 14.05 -0.87
C VAL A 371 24.44 14.93 0.17
N SER A 372 25.06 16.06 0.50
CA SER A 372 24.51 17.12 1.36
C SER A 372 24.52 18.47 0.65
N GLY A 373 23.78 19.46 1.16
CA GLY A 373 23.76 20.83 0.60
C GLY A 373 22.70 21.08 -0.48
N LEU A 374 21.76 20.15 -0.71
CA LEU A 374 20.74 20.26 -1.79
C LEU A 374 19.90 21.55 -1.70
N THR A 375 19.61 22.02 -0.48
CA THR A 375 18.87 23.27 -0.22
C THR A 375 19.78 24.40 0.30
N SER A 376 21.10 24.24 0.24
CA SER A 376 22.09 25.22 0.67
C SER A 376 23.42 24.94 -0.06
N PRO A 377 23.52 25.31 -1.35
CA PRO A 377 24.66 24.96 -2.20
C PRO A 377 26.00 25.53 -1.70
N PRO A 378 27.16 24.95 -2.09
CA PRO A 378 27.31 23.85 -3.05
C PRO A 378 26.85 22.49 -2.52
N ALA A 379 26.33 21.64 -3.41
CA ALA A 379 26.08 20.24 -3.09
C ALA A 379 27.42 19.50 -2.95
N THR A 380 27.58 18.67 -1.91
CA THR A 380 28.84 17.99 -1.60
C THR A 380 28.63 16.49 -1.37
N LEU A 381 29.51 15.68 -1.96
CA LEU A 381 29.58 14.23 -1.83
C LEU A 381 30.59 13.83 -0.74
N LYS A 382 30.14 12.95 0.17
CA LYS A 382 30.97 12.13 1.06
C LYS A 382 30.80 10.67 0.66
N TYR A 383 31.89 9.92 0.57
CA TYR A 383 31.87 8.46 0.34
C TYR A 383 32.93 7.77 1.20
N THR A 384 32.53 6.71 1.90
CA THR A 384 33.39 5.88 2.74
C THR A 384 33.12 4.40 2.50
N ARG A 385 34.17 3.59 2.42
CA ARG A 385 34.12 2.15 2.09
C ARG A 385 35.08 1.38 2.99
N GLY A 386 34.64 0.30 3.62
CA GLY A 386 35.47 -0.49 4.55
C GLY A 386 36.00 0.29 5.75
N GLY A 387 35.36 1.40 6.13
CA GLY A 387 35.84 2.35 7.15
C GLY A 387 36.76 3.46 6.62
N GLU A 388 37.33 3.32 5.41
CA GLU A 388 38.19 4.34 4.80
C GLU A 388 37.37 5.46 4.12
N VAL A 389 37.90 6.68 4.13
CA VAL A 389 37.27 7.85 3.47
C VAL A 389 37.76 7.98 2.04
N VAL A 390 36.96 7.50 1.09
CA VAL A 390 37.25 7.53 -0.35
C VAL A 390 37.02 8.94 -0.93
N VAL A 391 35.97 9.62 -0.50
CA VAL A 391 35.65 11.01 -0.90
C VAL A 391 35.21 11.82 0.31
N LYS A 392 35.83 12.98 0.54
CA LYS A 392 35.53 13.89 1.65
C LYS A 392 35.04 15.25 1.14
N ASN A 393 33.74 15.47 1.20
CA ASN A 393 33.05 16.72 0.87
C ASN A 393 33.42 17.30 -0.52
N ARG A 394 33.55 16.45 -1.54
CA ARG A 394 33.80 16.89 -2.92
C ARG A 394 32.56 17.60 -3.44
N GLU A 395 32.68 18.84 -3.92
CA GLU A 395 31.58 19.53 -4.59
C GLU A 395 31.12 18.75 -5.83
N VAL A 396 29.81 18.73 -6.10
CA VAL A 396 29.22 18.00 -7.23
C VAL A 396 28.30 18.92 -8.05
N GLU A 397 28.60 18.99 -9.35
CA GLU A 397 27.81 19.74 -10.32
C GLU A 397 26.57 18.94 -10.76
N ASN A 398 25.57 19.63 -11.31
CA ASN A 398 24.36 19.06 -11.91
C ASN A 398 23.44 18.24 -10.97
N VAL A 399 23.62 18.32 -9.66
CA VAL A 399 22.68 17.76 -8.66
C VAL A 399 21.71 18.85 -8.21
N GLN A 400 20.45 18.79 -8.64
CA GLN A 400 19.42 19.79 -8.32
C GLN A 400 18.42 19.29 -7.27
N ASP A 401 18.04 18.01 -7.31
CA ASP A 401 17.07 17.42 -6.37
C ASP A 401 17.55 16.10 -5.70
N GLN A 402 16.67 15.50 -4.88
CA GLN A 402 16.90 14.22 -4.23
C GLN A 402 17.05 13.03 -5.21
N ARG A 403 16.48 13.09 -6.42
CA ARG A 403 16.57 12.04 -7.44
C ARG A 403 17.90 12.10 -8.16
N ASP A 404 18.37 13.30 -8.52
CA ASP A 404 19.72 13.50 -9.04
C ASP A 404 20.76 12.99 -8.03
N ALA A 405 20.58 13.38 -6.76
CA ALA A 405 21.44 12.97 -5.66
C ALA A 405 21.46 11.45 -5.49
N PHE A 406 20.29 10.79 -5.48
CA PHE A 406 20.22 9.33 -5.38
C PHE A 406 20.87 8.64 -6.60
N THR A 407 20.65 9.16 -7.81
CA THR A 407 21.23 8.60 -9.05
C THR A 407 22.75 8.62 -8.97
N LEU A 408 23.32 9.78 -8.66
CA LEU A 408 24.77 9.95 -8.48
C LEU A 408 25.32 9.02 -7.38
N LEU A 409 24.62 8.88 -6.25
CA LEU A 409 25.05 8.02 -5.15
C LEU A 409 25.04 6.54 -5.53
N LEU A 410 24.04 6.09 -6.29
CA LEU A 410 23.98 4.72 -6.78
C LEU A 410 25.06 4.44 -7.84
N GLU A 411 25.33 5.39 -8.74
CA GLU A 411 26.39 5.28 -9.74
C GLU A 411 27.79 5.22 -9.09
N ASN A 412 28.08 6.09 -8.10
CA ASN A 412 29.34 6.04 -7.35
C ASN A 412 29.54 4.74 -6.54
N LEU A 413 28.48 3.93 -6.29
CA LEU A 413 28.59 2.61 -5.65
C LEU A 413 28.80 1.47 -6.64
N ILE A 414 28.40 1.62 -7.91
CA ILE A 414 28.51 0.58 -8.95
C ILE A 414 29.79 0.75 -9.76
N ASP A 415 30.21 1.99 -10.02
CA ASP A 415 31.40 2.32 -10.81
C ASP A 415 32.71 2.26 -9.98
N ASP A 416 32.63 1.91 -8.69
CA ASP A 416 33.79 1.75 -7.81
C ASP A 416 34.45 0.38 -7.99
N GLU A 417 35.46 0.32 -8.88
CA GLU A 417 36.27 -0.88 -9.15
C GLU A 417 36.88 -1.53 -7.89
N HIS A 418 36.96 -0.80 -6.77
CA HIS A 418 37.51 -1.26 -5.49
C HIS A 418 36.43 -1.71 -4.48
N PHE A 419 35.17 -1.81 -4.90
CA PHE A 419 34.04 -2.30 -4.09
C PHE A 419 33.44 -3.59 -4.67
N PRO A 420 34.12 -4.74 -4.52
CA PRO A 420 33.76 -5.97 -5.23
C PRO A 420 32.40 -6.58 -4.84
N GLU A 421 31.76 -6.10 -3.79
CA GLU A 421 30.41 -6.45 -3.34
C GLU A 421 29.28 -5.87 -4.20
N ILE A 422 29.51 -4.80 -4.98
CA ILE A 422 28.55 -4.26 -5.95
C ILE A 422 29.29 -3.99 -7.26
N LYS A 423 29.01 -4.80 -8.28
CA LYS A 423 29.56 -4.63 -9.65
C LYS A 423 28.46 -4.36 -10.67
N THR A 424 27.24 -4.79 -10.41
CA THR A 424 26.06 -4.48 -11.23
C THR A 424 24.85 -4.14 -10.36
N LYS A 425 23.75 -3.72 -11.00
CA LYS A 425 22.50 -3.35 -10.34
C LYS A 425 21.77 -4.56 -9.73
N GLU A 426 22.11 -5.75 -10.21
CA GLU A 426 21.55 -7.04 -9.80
C GLU A 426 22.19 -7.59 -8.50
N ASP A 427 23.37 -7.12 -8.08
CA ASP A 427 24.02 -7.52 -6.83
C ASP A 427 23.27 -6.99 -5.57
N VAL A 428 22.43 -5.96 -5.75
CA VAL A 428 21.61 -5.39 -4.68
C VAL A 428 20.39 -6.28 -4.42
N GLY A 429 20.40 -6.97 -3.27
CA GLY A 429 19.33 -7.90 -2.90
C GLY A 429 18.12 -7.22 -2.24
N ILE A 430 18.33 -6.17 -1.44
CA ILE A 430 17.28 -5.45 -0.69
C ILE A 430 17.57 -3.93 -0.72
N VAL A 431 16.54 -3.10 -0.84
CA VAL A 431 16.59 -1.65 -0.62
C VAL A 431 15.54 -1.29 0.42
N CYS A 432 15.98 -0.86 1.61
CA CYS A 432 15.09 -0.38 2.67
C CYS A 432 15.06 1.15 2.67
N HIS A 433 13.84 1.70 2.60
CA HIS A 433 13.53 3.10 2.41
C HIS A 433 12.94 3.69 3.68
N ARG A 434 13.49 4.82 4.15
CA ARG A 434 12.87 5.56 5.24
C ARG A 434 11.68 6.38 4.72
N ILE A 435 10.48 6.01 5.17
CA ILE A 435 9.25 6.75 4.95
C ILE A 435 8.85 7.41 6.28
N VAL A 436 8.46 8.68 6.26
CA VAL A 436 8.13 9.39 7.50
C VAL A 436 6.76 8.95 8.03
N HIS A 437 5.72 9.00 7.20
CA HIS A 437 4.36 8.70 7.59
C HIS A 437 3.88 7.38 6.97
N GLY A 438 3.82 6.32 7.78
CA GLY A 438 3.29 5.00 7.39
C GLY A 438 1.79 4.83 7.61
N GLY A 439 1.11 5.84 8.17
CA GLY A 439 -0.33 5.76 8.47
C GLY A 439 -0.63 4.66 9.48
N ASP A 440 -1.48 3.72 9.10
CA ASP A 440 -1.86 2.59 9.95
C ASP A 440 -0.94 1.35 9.80
N TYR A 441 0.15 1.41 9.01
CA TYR A 441 1.17 0.36 8.99
C TYR A 441 1.95 0.29 10.32
N THR A 442 1.95 -0.90 10.93
CA THR A 442 2.57 -1.19 12.23
C THR A 442 3.90 -1.96 12.14
N LYS A 443 4.21 -2.52 10.97
CA LYS A 443 5.50 -3.15 10.60
C LYS A 443 5.98 -2.58 9.25
N PRO A 444 7.28 -2.71 8.90
CA PRO A 444 7.75 -2.44 7.54
C PRO A 444 6.98 -3.27 6.49
N GLN A 445 6.83 -2.73 5.28
CA GLN A 445 6.12 -3.41 4.19
C GLN A 445 7.06 -3.61 2.99
N LEU A 446 6.93 -4.76 2.31
CA LEU A 446 7.46 -4.90 0.95
C LEU A 446 6.66 -3.96 0.03
N ILE A 447 7.34 -3.18 -0.80
CA ILE A 447 6.71 -2.17 -1.66
C ILE A 447 6.18 -2.84 -2.94
N SER A 448 4.91 -3.25 -2.90
CA SER A 448 4.13 -3.57 -4.10
C SER A 448 3.54 -2.30 -4.72
N SER A 449 2.89 -2.40 -5.88
CA SER A 449 2.11 -1.30 -6.47
C SER A 449 0.97 -0.83 -5.54
N GLU A 450 0.34 -1.74 -4.80
CA GLU A 450 -0.70 -1.43 -3.81
C GLU A 450 -0.11 -0.65 -2.64
N THR A 451 1.00 -1.13 -2.07
CA THR A 451 1.73 -0.45 -1.00
C THR A 451 2.17 0.94 -1.45
N TYR A 452 2.73 1.06 -2.66
CA TYR A 452 3.16 2.34 -3.21
C TYR A 452 2.00 3.34 -3.31
N HIS A 453 0.86 2.95 -3.92
CA HIS A 453 -0.31 3.84 -4.02
C HIS A 453 -0.96 4.13 -2.65
N HIS A 454 -0.89 3.23 -1.67
CA HIS A 454 -1.30 3.53 -0.31
C HIS A 454 -0.44 4.64 0.31
N LEU A 455 0.89 4.55 0.19
CA LEU A 455 1.81 5.60 0.69
C LEU A 455 1.67 6.93 -0.06
N GLU A 456 1.31 6.88 -1.34
CA GLU A 456 0.97 8.03 -2.18
C GLU A 456 -0.29 8.74 -1.67
N ASN A 457 -1.36 7.99 -1.35
CA ASN A 457 -2.56 8.54 -0.71
C ASN A 457 -2.30 9.11 0.70
N LEU A 458 -1.36 8.53 1.47
CA LEU A 458 -0.94 9.09 2.77
C LEU A 458 -0.17 10.42 2.64
N ASN A 459 0.23 10.83 1.43
CA ASN A 459 0.91 12.11 1.22
C ASN A 459 0.00 13.31 1.56
N ASP A 460 -1.34 13.16 1.49
CA ASP A 460 -2.30 14.19 1.94
C ASP A 460 -2.27 14.44 3.46
N LEU A 461 -1.75 13.50 4.26
CA LEU A 461 -1.59 13.66 5.72
C LEU A 461 -0.24 14.27 6.13
N ALA A 462 0.78 14.14 5.27
CA ALA A 462 2.15 14.55 5.59
C ALA A 462 2.94 14.97 4.32
N PRO A 463 2.46 15.95 3.54
CA PRO A 463 2.97 16.24 2.19
C PRO A 463 4.44 16.68 2.21
N LEU A 464 4.82 17.50 3.18
CA LEU A 464 6.20 17.98 3.39
C LEU A 464 7.22 16.89 3.76
N HIS A 465 6.82 15.61 3.85
CA HIS A 465 7.62 14.53 4.43
C HIS A 465 7.68 13.23 3.61
N ASN A 466 6.59 12.79 2.97
CA ASN A 466 6.61 11.51 2.22
C ASN A 466 7.08 11.66 0.75
N ALA A 467 6.75 12.77 0.08
CA ALA A 467 6.97 12.95 -1.35
C ALA A 467 8.44 12.68 -1.82
N ASN A 468 9.43 13.15 -1.06
CA ASN A 468 10.85 12.97 -1.40
C ASN A 468 11.26 11.49 -1.38
N SER A 469 10.85 10.73 -0.37
CA SER A 469 11.15 9.30 -0.27
C SER A 469 10.44 8.50 -1.37
N LEU A 470 9.17 8.80 -1.67
CA LEU A 470 8.43 8.13 -2.73
C LEU A 470 9.03 8.37 -4.12
N GLY A 471 9.57 9.56 -4.38
CA GLY A 471 10.31 9.86 -5.60
C GLY A 471 11.58 8.99 -5.79
N ILE A 472 12.23 8.60 -4.69
CA ILE A 472 13.39 7.68 -4.70
C ILE A 472 12.95 6.21 -4.74
N VAL A 473 11.83 5.83 -4.10
CA VAL A 473 11.22 4.50 -4.24
C VAL A 473 10.91 4.20 -5.71
N GLN A 474 10.24 5.12 -6.43
CA GLN A 474 9.98 4.97 -7.86
C GLN A 474 11.27 4.85 -8.70
N LEU A 475 12.37 5.46 -8.26
CA LEU A 475 13.66 5.39 -8.94
C LEU A 475 14.34 4.04 -8.69
N CYS A 476 14.30 3.53 -7.45
CA CYS A 476 14.85 2.22 -7.09
C CYS A 476 14.10 1.08 -7.77
N ILE A 477 12.76 1.11 -7.83
CA ILE A 477 11.95 0.09 -8.52
C ILE A 477 12.32 -0.01 -10.02
N ARG A 478 12.74 1.10 -10.65
CA ARG A 478 13.18 1.13 -12.06
C ARG A 478 14.67 0.84 -12.26
N ALA A 479 15.52 1.25 -11.32
CA ALA A 479 16.98 1.12 -11.42
C ALA A 479 17.53 -0.20 -10.87
N LEU A 480 16.81 -0.84 -9.93
CA LEU A 480 17.20 -2.05 -9.20
C LEU A 480 16.04 -3.07 -9.26
N PRO A 481 15.64 -3.54 -10.47
CA PRO A 481 14.40 -4.29 -10.67
C PRO A 481 14.39 -5.71 -10.05
N THR A 482 15.55 -6.21 -9.61
CA THR A 482 15.70 -7.48 -8.88
C THR A 482 15.65 -7.30 -7.35
N ALA A 483 15.75 -6.06 -6.84
CA ALA A 483 15.93 -5.80 -5.42
C ALA A 483 14.59 -5.74 -4.65
N ALA A 484 14.56 -6.36 -3.48
CA ALA A 484 13.43 -6.25 -2.55
C ALA A 484 13.30 -4.82 -2.02
N ASN A 485 12.36 -4.04 -2.54
CA ASN A 485 12.12 -2.69 -2.04
C ASN A 485 11.22 -2.76 -0.81
N VAL A 486 11.67 -2.24 0.34
CA VAL A 486 10.97 -2.31 1.64
C VAL A 486 10.80 -0.90 2.20
N ALA A 487 9.60 -0.55 2.64
CA ALA A 487 9.31 0.71 3.32
C ALA A 487 9.37 0.51 4.85
N CYS A 488 10.22 1.28 5.53
CA CYS A 488 10.35 1.34 6.99
C CYS A 488 9.81 2.68 7.47
N PHE A 489 8.91 2.69 8.47
CA PHE A 489 8.15 3.90 8.83
C PHE A 489 8.56 4.48 10.18
N ASP A 490 8.79 5.80 10.22
CA ASP A 490 9.00 6.50 11.49
C ASP A 490 7.77 6.47 12.42
N SER A 491 6.58 6.17 11.90
CA SER A 491 5.36 6.00 12.70
C SER A 491 5.15 4.59 13.26
N GLN A 492 5.89 3.56 12.80
CA GLN A 492 5.54 2.16 13.11
C GLN A 492 5.72 1.80 14.60
N PHE A 493 6.80 2.27 15.22
CA PHE A 493 7.12 2.04 16.64
C PHE A 493 6.07 2.65 17.58
N HIS A 494 5.38 3.69 17.13
CA HIS A 494 4.33 4.40 17.86
C HIS A 494 2.93 3.78 17.68
N SER A 495 2.80 2.68 16.94
CA SER A 495 1.54 1.95 16.78
C SER A 495 0.97 1.40 18.10
N SER A 496 1.82 1.22 19.13
CA SER A 496 1.42 0.78 20.47
C SER A 496 0.79 1.87 21.36
N ILE A 497 0.74 3.13 20.92
CA ILE A 497 0.19 4.23 21.72
C ILE A 497 -1.31 3.97 22.01
N PRO A 498 -1.75 3.99 23.29
CA PRO A 498 -3.15 3.78 23.67
C PRO A 498 -4.13 4.76 23.01
N GLU A 499 -5.36 4.29 22.75
CA GLU A 499 -6.45 5.10 22.14
C GLU A 499 -6.62 6.47 22.82
N HIS A 500 -6.64 6.51 24.15
CA HIS A 500 -6.84 7.74 24.93
C HIS A 500 -5.66 8.74 24.87
N ILE A 501 -4.52 8.34 24.32
CA ILE A 501 -3.32 9.18 24.12
C ILE A 501 -3.21 9.62 22.65
N ARG A 502 -3.66 8.79 21.70
CA ARG A 502 -3.61 9.11 20.26
C ARG A 502 -4.83 9.87 19.73
N THR A 503 -5.98 9.79 20.39
CA THR A 503 -7.22 10.42 19.92
C THR A 503 -7.29 11.90 20.33
N TYR A 504 -7.40 12.79 19.34
CA TYR A 504 -7.67 14.21 19.58
C TYR A 504 -9.13 14.46 20.00
N PRO A 505 -9.42 15.43 20.88
CA PRO A 505 -10.77 15.75 21.35
C PRO A 505 -11.56 16.58 20.33
N ILE A 506 -11.79 16.00 19.15
CA ILE A 506 -12.53 16.57 18.01
C ILE A 506 -13.68 15.64 17.60
N ASN A 507 -14.47 16.00 16.57
CA ASN A 507 -15.53 15.13 16.06
C ASN A 507 -14.92 13.78 15.59
N ARG A 508 -15.36 12.67 16.21
CA ARG A 508 -14.80 11.33 16.02
C ARG A 508 -15.04 10.76 14.62
N GLU A 509 -16.13 11.13 13.97
CA GLU A 509 -16.48 10.66 12.63
C GLU A 509 -15.58 11.33 11.58
N ILE A 510 -15.45 12.66 11.64
CA ILE A 510 -14.51 13.43 10.81
C ILE A 510 -13.08 12.96 11.06
N ALA A 511 -12.68 12.78 12.33
CA ALA A 511 -11.34 12.31 12.67
C ALA A 511 -11.06 10.91 12.13
N ARG A 512 -12.04 10.00 12.16
CA ARG A 512 -11.89 8.64 11.61
C ARG A 512 -11.79 8.67 10.09
N SER A 513 -12.70 9.35 9.40
CA SER A 513 -12.72 9.40 7.93
C SER A 513 -11.49 10.08 7.34
N ASN A 514 -10.93 11.07 8.05
CA ASN A 514 -9.75 11.81 7.61
C ASN A 514 -8.46 11.32 8.31
N HIS A 515 -8.49 10.16 8.96
CA HIS A 515 -7.33 9.54 9.64
C HIS A 515 -6.59 10.45 10.66
N LEU A 516 -7.29 11.39 11.29
CA LEU A 516 -6.73 12.42 12.18
C LEU A 516 -6.51 11.90 13.61
N ARG A 517 -5.31 11.38 13.88
CA ARG A 517 -4.85 10.93 15.20
C ARG A 517 -3.38 11.29 15.42
N LYS A 518 -2.86 11.10 16.63
CA LYS A 518 -1.41 11.03 16.85
C LYS A 518 -0.86 9.82 16.08
N TYR A 519 0.21 10.04 15.31
CA TYR A 519 1.05 9.00 14.74
C TYR A 519 2.39 8.93 15.45
N GLY A 520 3.07 10.07 15.60
CA GLY A 520 4.44 10.10 16.14
C GLY A 520 5.50 9.72 15.10
N PHE A 521 6.73 10.19 15.30
CA PHE A 521 7.85 10.04 14.34
C PHE A 521 9.20 9.98 15.07
N HIS A 522 10.27 9.67 14.31
CA HIS A 522 11.56 9.15 14.78
C HIS A 522 11.48 7.74 15.39
N GLY A 523 10.41 6.98 15.11
CA GLY A 523 10.19 5.63 15.63
C GLY A 523 11.25 4.61 15.23
N ILE A 524 11.97 4.83 14.13
CA ILE A 524 13.12 3.99 13.75
C ILE A 524 14.27 4.23 14.74
N SER A 525 14.57 5.50 15.05
CA SER A 525 15.55 5.87 16.07
C SER A 525 15.11 5.39 17.47
N TYR A 526 13.82 5.48 17.83
CA TYR A 526 13.32 4.96 19.10
C TYR A 526 13.39 3.42 19.21
N SER A 527 13.25 2.67 18.11
CA SER A 527 13.52 1.22 18.10
C SER A 527 14.99 0.93 18.45
N PHE A 528 15.92 1.62 17.77
CA PHE A 528 17.36 1.53 18.04
C PHE A 528 17.68 1.86 19.51
N ILE A 529 17.21 3.03 20.00
CA ILE A 529 17.44 3.49 21.37
C ILE A 529 16.91 2.47 22.38
N THR A 530 15.70 1.92 22.15
CA THR A 530 15.08 0.92 23.06
C THR A 530 15.95 -0.33 23.14
N ARG A 531 16.38 -0.88 22.00
CA ARG A 531 17.23 -2.08 21.94
C ARG A 531 18.60 -1.83 22.59
N ALA A 532 19.31 -0.79 22.16
CA ALA A 532 20.65 -0.49 22.66
C ALA A 532 20.66 -0.16 24.16
N THR A 533 19.61 0.52 24.66
CA THR A 533 19.46 0.80 26.10
C THR A 533 19.11 -0.45 26.90
N ALA A 534 18.29 -1.37 26.37
CA ALA A 534 18.01 -2.65 27.03
C ALA A 534 19.28 -3.49 27.17
N GLU A 535 20.06 -3.58 26.08
CA GLU A 535 21.36 -4.27 26.01
C GLU A 535 22.37 -3.68 27.00
N PHE A 536 22.58 -2.36 26.99
CA PHE A 536 23.47 -1.65 27.92
C PHE A 536 23.07 -1.82 29.40
N LEU A 537 21.78 -1.84 29.71
CA LEU A 537 21.27 -2.03 31.08
C LEU A 537 21.17 -3.51 31.50
N GLY A 538 21.50 -4.46 30.62
CA GLY A 538 21.38 -5.91 30.90
C GLY A 538 19.93 -6.37 31.11
N LYS A 539 18.96 -5.69 30.48
CA LYS A 539 17.52 -5.93 30.61
C LYS A 539 16.94 -6.62 29.38
N GLN A 540 15.81 -7.31 29.56
CA GLN A 540 14.92 -7.62 28.44
C GLN A 540 14.18 -6.36 28.00
N SER A 541 13.95 -6.20 26.70
CA SER A 541 13.30 -5.00 26.15
C SER A 541 11.90 -4.77 26.73
N ASP A 542 11.13 -5.82 27.00
CA ASP A 542 9.78 -5.73 27.59
C ASP A 542 9.76 -5.45 29.10
N GLU A 543 10.93 -5.41 29.75
CA GLU A 543 11.13 -4.93 31.13
C GLU A 543 11.68 -3.49 31.18
N LEU A 544 12.00 -2.88 30.03
CA LEU A 544 12.59 -1.54 29.95
C LEU A 544 11.50 -0.44 29.94
N SER A 545 11.64 0.55 30.82
CA SER A 545 10.84 1.79 30.78
C SER A 545 11.74 3.01 30.85
N ILE A 546 11.75 3.84 29.80
CA ILE A 546 12.67 4.97 29.64
C ILE A 546 11.97 6.20 29.06
N ILE A 547 12.56 7.37 29.31
CA ILE A 547 12.25 8.59 28.57
C ILE A 547 13.37 8.80 27.56
N ALA A 548 13.06 8.70 26.28
CA ALA A 548 14.04 8.89 25.20
C ALA A 548 13.83 10.25 24.52
N LEU A 549 14.93 10.94 24.20
CA LEU A 549 14.95 12.26 23.57
C LEU A 549 15.74 12.21 22.25
N HIS A 550 15.06 12.14 21.11
CA HIS A 550 15.73 12.32 19.81
C HIS A 550 15.81 13.81 19.49
N LEU A 551 16.98 14.42 19.67
CA LEU A 551 17.21 15.85 19.53
C LEU A 551 18.08 16.14 18.29
N GLY A 552 17.46 16.66 17.24
CA GLY A 552 18.11 17.06 15.99
C GLY A 552 17.47 18.32 15.40
N SER A 553 17.62 18.54 14.09
CA SER A 553 16.96 19.65 13.39
C SER A 553 15.43 19.56 13.39
N GLY A 554 14.89 18.34 13.48
CA GLY A 554 13.63 18.06 14.16
C GLY A 554 13.91 17.36 15.48
N ALA A 555 13.13 17.64 16.51
CA ALA A 555 13.31 17.08 17.85
C ALA A 555 12.01 16.43 18.36
N SER A 556 12.12 15.32 19.09
CA SER A 556 11.00 14.70 19.79
C SER A 556 11.44 14.07 21.12
N ALA A 557 10.45 13.80 21.97
CA ALA A 557 10.59 12.97 23.16
C ALA A 557 9.60 11.80 23.09
N CYS A 558 9.93 10.64 23.67
CA CYS A 558 9.06 9.48 23.76
C CYS A 558 9.09 8.85 25.16
N ALA A 559 7.91 8.57 25.70
CA ALA A 559 7.73 7.71 26.87
C ALA A 559 7.65 6.26 26.39
N ILE A 560 8.67 5.46 26.69
CA ILE A 560 8.73 4.04 26.36
C ILE A 560 8.43 3.27 27.64
N ARG A 561 7.47 2.34 27.58
CA ARG A 561 7.06 1.50 28.71
C ARG A 561 7.01 0.05 28.26
N ASN A 562 7.68 -0.83 29.00
CA ASN A 562 7.81 -2.24 28.64
C ASN A 562 8.25 -2.43 27.17
N GLY A 563 9.28 -1.69 26.76
CA GLY A 563 9.87 -1.74 25.42
C GLY A 563 9.02 -1.16 24.28
N LYS A 564 7.88 -0.53 24.60
CA LYS A 564 6.90 -0.06 23.60
C LYS A 564 6.61 1.42 23.79
N SER A 565 6.39 2.14 22.69
CA SER A 565 5.94 3.54 22.73
C SER A 565 4.60 3.65 23.45
N TRP A 566 4.59 4.33 24.60
CA TRP A 566 3.38 4.65 25.35
C TRP A 566 2.86 6.06 25.01
N ASP A 567 3.75 7.05 24.89
CA ASP A 567 3.46 8.34 24.26
C ASP A 567 4.69 8.93 23.55
N THR A 568 4.47 9.89 22.65
CA THR A 568 5.50 10.65 21.93
C THR A 568 5.06 12.10 21.70
N SER A 569 6.03 13.02 21.66
CA SER A 569 5.74 14.46 21.63
C SER A 569 5.14 14.92 20.31
N MET A 570 5.47 14.21 19.21
CA MET A 570 4.94 14.51 17.88
C MET A 570 3.50 14.00 17.70
N GLY A 571 2.77 14.64 16.78
CA GLY A 571 1.32 14.56 16.67
C GLY A 571 0.84 13.76 15.47
N LEU A 572 -0.17 14.32 14.80
CA LEU A 572 -0.54 13.97 13.42
C LEU A 572 0.64 14.11 12.45
N THR A 573 1.45 15.15 12.64
CA THR A 573 2.65 15.43 11.83
C THR A 573 3.88 15.69 12.72
N PRO A 574 5.10 15.66 12.15
CA PRO A 574 6.35 16.02 12.82
C PRO A 574 6.47 17.49 13.29
N LEU A 575 5.38 18.27 13.26
CA LEU A 575 5.34 19.67 13.70
C LEU A 575 5.06 19.82 15.20
N ALA A 576 4.19 18.97 15.75
CA ALA A 576 3.81 19.06 17.16
C ALA A 576 4.94 18.56 18.08
N GLY A 577 4.93 18.98 19.34
CA GLY A 577 5.91 18.58 20.35
C GLY A 577 6.97 19.64 20.59
N LEU A 578 8.24 19.23 20.56
CA LEU A 578 9.39 20.13 20.71
C LEU A 578 9.53 21.05 19.49
N PRO A 579 10.03 22.29 19.66
CA PRO A 579 10.44 23.11 18.53
C PRO A 579 11.62 22.46 17.80
N GLY A 580 11.79 22.80 16.53
CA GLY A 580 12.92 22.38 15.70
C GLY A 580 13.64 23.58 15.09
N ALA A 581 14.59 23.30 14.19
CA ALA A 581 15.38 24.33 13.52
C ALA A 581 14.51 25.30 12.72
N THR A 582 13.49 24.80 12.02
CA THR A 582 12.52 25.60 11.27
C THR A 582 11.06 25.37 11.70
N ARG A 583 10.82 24.50 12.69
CA ARG A 583 9.50 24.08 13.15
C ARG A 583 9.11 24.76 14.46
N SER A 584 7.87 25.24 14.59
CA SER A 584 7.38 25.92 15.80
C SER A 584 7.36 25.02 17.05
N GLY A 585 7.22 23.70 16.87
CA GLY A 585 6.76 22.82 17.95
C GLY A 585 5.28 23.08 18.26
N SER A 586 4.82 22.56 19.40
CA SER A 586 3.46 22.85 19.90
C SER A 586 3.29 24.33 20.25
N VAL A 587 2.30 24.95 19.62
CA VAL A 587 1.81 26.32 19.87
C VAL A 587 0.29 26.31 20.05
N ASP A 588 -0.31 27.43 20.46
CA ASP A 588 -1.77 27.58 20.44
C ASP A 588 -2.30 27.44 19.00
N PRO A 589 -3.27 26.56 18.70
CA PRO A 589 -3.80 26.38 17.35
C PRO A 589 -4.40 27.65 16.72
N SER A 590 -4.84 28.61 17.52
CA SER A 590 -5.35 29.91 17.03
C SER A 590 -4.24 30.88 16.62
N LEU A 591 -3.02 30.73 17.15
CA LEU A 591 -1.90 31.65 16.94
C LEU A 591 -1.61 31.89 15.46
N VAL A 592 -1.67 30.85 14.63
CA VAL A 592 -1.35 30.95 13.20
C VAL A 592 -2.34 31.87 12.47
N PHE A 593 -3.63 31.86 12.83
CA PHE A 593 -4.66 32.75 12.28
C PHE A 593 -4.53 34.21 12.76
N HIS A 594 -3.84 34.44 13.87
CA HIS A 594 -3.46 35.79 14.34
C HIS A 594 -2.14 36.26 13.74
N TYR A 595 -1.24 35.34 13.37
CA TYR A 595 0.06 35.63 12.77
C TYR A 595 -0.06 36.05 11.28
N ALA A 596 -0.94 35.39 10.51
CA ALA A 596 -1.22 35.77 9.12
C ALA A 596 -2.68 35.51 8.73
N SER A 597 -3.24 36.37 7.88
CA SER A 597 -4.66 36.37 7.49
C SER A 597 -5.00 35.44 6.31
N ASP A 598 -4.00 34.83 5.69
CA ASP A 598 -4.12 33.98 4.50
C ASP A 598 -3.76 32.51 4.74
N VAL A 599 -3.60 32.12 6.01
CA VAL A 599 -3.06 30.80 6.43
C VAL A 599 -3.85 29.58 5.95
N GLY A 600 -5.14 29.75 5.66
CA GLY A 600 -6.01 28.73 5.06
C GLY A 600 -5.93 28.62 3.52
N LYS A 601 -5.10 29.43 2.85
CA LYS A 601 -4.82 29.29 1.41
C LYS A 601 -3.67 28.30 1.17
N LEU A 602 -3.55 27.84 -0.07
CA LEU A 602 -2.36 27.10 -0.51
C LEU A 602 -1.10 27.99 -0.46
N SER A 603 -0.02 27.41 0.03
CA SER A 603 1.34 27.97 0.00
C SER A 603 1.84 28.11 -1.44
N PRO A 604 2.71 29.10 -1.76
CA PRO A 604 3.43 29.18 -3.03
C PRO A 604 4.30 27.95 -3.35
N ALA A 605 4.70 27.17 -2.34
CA ALA A 605 5.42 25.90 -2.50
C ALA A 605 4.50 24.70 -2.81
N SER A 606 3.18 24.89 -2.86
CA SER A 606 2.23 23.85 -3.26
C SER A 606 2.36 23.51 -4.74
N THR A 607 2.16 22.25 -5.10
CA THR A 607 2.02 21.82 -6.50
C THR A 607 0.65 21.18 -6.72
N LYS A 608 0.36 20.75 -7.95
CA LYS A 608 -0.85 19.96 -8.27
C LYS A 608 -0.88 18.61 -7.54
N GLU A 609 0.28 18.13 -7.09
CA GLU A 609 0.51 16.83 -6.45
C GLU A 609 0.86 16.99 -4.96
N LEU A 610 0.84 18.22 -4.45
CA LEU A 610 1.36 18.57 -3.11
C LEU A 610 0.60 19.77 -2.55
N HIS A 611 -0.51 19.51 -1.86
CA HIS A 611 -1.30 20.54 -1.19
C HIS A 611 -0.67 20.90 0.16
N ILE A 612 -0.13 22.12 0.28
CA ILE A 612 0.46 22.63 1.53
C ILE A 612 -0.28 23.91 1.89
N SER A 613 -0.85 24.00 3.09
CA SER A 613 -1.43 25.26 3.56
C SER A 613 -0.34 26.29 3.90
N ARG A 614 -0.65 27.58 3.77
CA ARG A 614 0.25 28.65 4.23
C ARG A 614 0.51 28.56 5.74
N ALA A 615 -0.42 28.00 6.52
CA ALA A 615 -0.21 27.63 7.92
C ALA A 615 0.95 26.62 8.09
N GLU A 616 0.95 25.52 7.34
CA GLU A 616 1.99 24.49 7.43
C GLU A 616 3.37 25.00 7.01
N GLU A 617 3.43 25.84 5.96
CA GLU A 617 4.68 26.45 5.51
C GLU A 617 5.28 27.35 6.61
N ILE A 618 4.48 28.28 7.16
CA ILE A 618 4.91 29.15 8.26
C ILE A 618 5.43 28.31 9.44
N LEU A 619 4.63 27.33 9.87
CA LEU A 619 4.92 26.57 11.08
C LEU A 619 6.05 25.53 10.90
N ASN A 620 6.35 25.06 9.68
CA ASN A 620 7.43 24.08 9.42
C ASN A 620 8.72 24.64 8.81
N LYS A 621 8.68 25.80 8.14
CA LYS A 621 9.80 26.35 7.35
C LYS A 621 10.25 27.74 7.79
N GLU A 622 9.34 28.54 8.35
CA GLU A 622 9.57 29.94 8.75
C GLU A 622 9.55 30.16 10.28
N SER A 623 9.41 29.07 11.06
CA SER A 623 9.33 29.09 12.53
C SER A 623 10.60 28.51 13.17
N GLY A 624 10.53 28.06 14.42
CA GLY A 624 11.62 27.40 15.12
C GLY A 624 12.74 28.35 15.55
N TRP A 625 13.87 27.80 16.03
CA TRP A 625 14.96 28.65 16.51
C TRP A 625 15.64 29.48 15.41
N LYS A 626 15.53 29.09 14.12
CA LYS A 626 15.95 29.93 12.98
C LYS A 626 15.17 31.25 12.91
N ALA A 627 13.87 31.24 13.23
CA ALA A 627 13.05 32.45 13.20
C ALA A 627 13.44 33.46 14.29
N LEU A 628 14.01 32.97 15.40
CA LEU A 628 14.53 33.81 16.48
C LEU A 628 15.96 34.28 16.18
N THR A 629 16.86 33.33 15.87
CA THR A 629 18.33 33.52 15.86
C THR A 629 18.94 33.78 14.49
N GLY A 630 18.17 33.61 13.41
CA GLY A 630 18.67 33.59 12.03
C GLY A 630 19.41 32.31 11.63
N THR A 631 19.71 31.38 12.55
CA THR A 631 20.48 30.15 12.25
C THR A 631 19.71 28.87 12.56
N THR A 632 19.98 27.81 11.80
CA THR A 632 19.48 26.45 12.08
C THR A 632 20.43 25.65 12.98
N ASP A 633 21.65 26.14 13.17
CA ASP A 633 22.75 25.46 13.86
C ASP A 633 22.68 25.63 15.39
N PHE A 634 22.14 24.63 16.07
CA PHE A 634 22.03 24.65 17.54
C PHE A 634 23.39 24.61 18.27
N GLY A 635 24.47 24.16 17.61
CA GLY A 635 25.81 24.21 18.19
C GLY A 635 26.28 25.66 18.38
N LYS A 636 26.01 26.53 17.40
CA LYS A 636 26.25 27.98 17.53
C LYS A 636 25.37 28.62 18.60
N ILE A 637 24.10 28.22 18.70
CA ILE A 637 23.17 28.72 19.73
C ILE A 637 23.69 28.36 21.13
N ALA A 638 24.01 27.09 21.39
CA ALA A 638 24.52 26.65 22.70
C ALA A 638 25.88 27.28 23.07
N ALA A 639 26.74 27.55 22.09
CA ALA A 639 28.00 28.26 22.30
C ALA A 639 27.79 29.74 22.67
N ALA A 640 26.86 30.44 22.02
CA ALA A 640 26.56 31.86 22.26
C ALA A 640 25.59 32.11 23.43
N ALA A 641 25.02 31.05 24.01
CA ALA A 641 24.05 31.09 25.11
C ALA A 641 24.70 30.76 26.46
N ASP A 642 25.65 31.56 26.94
CA ASP A 642 26.29 31.34 28.26
C ASP A 642 25.86 32.39 29.29
N ASP A 643 25.50 31.97 30.50
CA ASP A 643 25.18 32.93 31.59
C ASP A 643 26.44 33.55 32.23
N ASN A 644 27.64 33.02 31.92
CA ASN A 644 28.92 33.48 32.49
C ASN A 644 29.78 34.29 31.51
N ASP A 645 29.41 34.38 30.22
CA ASP A 645 30.13 35.19 29.24
C ASP A 645 29.46 36.56 29.03
N SER A 646 30.24 37.63 29.18
CA SER A 646 29.86 38.99 28.80
C SER A 646 29.48 39.18 27.31
N ASN A 647 29.85 38.24 26.44
CA ASN A 647 29.54 38.24 25.01
C ASN A 647 28.30 37.40 24.65
N SER A 648 27.58 36.86 25.64
CA SER A 648 26.37 36.07 25.45
C SER A 648 25.30 36.84 24.67
N ASP A 649 24.74 36.21 23.64
CA ASP A 649 23.69 36.81 22.81
C ASP A 649 22.32 36.51 23.44
N PRO A 650 21.54 37.53 23.88
CA PRO A 650 20.24 37.32 24.51
C PRO A 650 19.23 36.57 23.64
N VAL A 651 19.35 36.65 22.32
CA VAL A 651 18.47 35.96 21.35
C VAL A 651 18.86 34.49 21.23
N MET A 652 20.16 34.18 21.24
CA MET A 652 20.67 32.81 21.31
C MET A 652 20.30 32.16 22.64
N LYS A 653 20.44 32.90 23.76
CA LYS A 653 20.06 32.45 25.10
C LYS A 653 18.56 32.17 25.20
N LEU A 654 17.71 33.07 24.71
CA LEU A 654 16.26 32.85 24.61
C LEU A 654 15.90 31.58 23.83
N ALA A 655 16.59 31.31 22.71
CA ALA A 655 16.35 30.11 21.92
C ALA A 655 16.83 28.81 22.61
N PHE A 656 17.94 28.87 23.35
CA PHE A 656 18.45 27.76 24.16
C PHE A 656 17.51 27.46 25.33
N ASP A 657 17.19 28.46 26.16
CA ASP A 657 16.35 28.31 27.35
C ASP A 657 14.93 27.83 26.98
N LEU A 658 14.37 28.33 25.88
CA LEU A 658 13.08 27.85 25.34
C LEU A 658 13.14 26.36 24.97
N PHE A 659 14.24 25.88 24.39
CA PHE A 659 14.36 24.46 24.04
C PHE A 659 14.51 23.58 25.29
N VAL A 660 15.32 24.01 26.27
CA VAL A 660 15.48 23.34 27.58
C VAL A 660 14.13 23.22 28.30
N ASP A 661 13.38 24.32 28.43
CA ASP A 661 12.06 24.33 29.07
C ASP A 661 11.07 23.35 28.40
N ARG A 662 10.99 23.38 27.06
CA ARG A 662 10.07 22.48 26.34
C ARG A 662 10.49 21.02 26.47
N ILE A 663 11.79 20.70 26.51
CA ILE A 663 12.29 19.35 26.83
C ILE A 663 11.85 18.95 28.24
N CYS A 664 12.10 19.80 29.24
CA CYS A 664 11.76 19.52 30.64
C CYS A 664 10.25 19.32 30.86
N GLY A 665 9.40 20.08 30.15
CA GLY A 665 7.95 19.90 30.16
C GLY A 665 7.50 18.51 29.66
N PHE A 666 8.13 18.00 28.60
CA PHE A 666 7.86 16.62 28.14
C PHE A 666 8.43 15.57 29.10
N ILE A 667 9.62 15.77 29.67
CA ILE A 667 10.20 14.84 30.67
C ILE A 667 9.30 14.74 31.90
N GLY A 668 8.83 15.87 32.46
CA GLY A 668 7.93 15.86 33.61
C GLY A 668 6.60 15.15 33.33
N SER A 669 5.99 15.43 32.17
CA SER A 669 4.80 14.72 31.70
C SER A 669 5.04 13.20 31.57
N TYR A 670 6.18 12.81 31.01
CA TYR A 670 6.51 11.40 30.74
C TYR A 670 6.97 10.64 31.99
N TYR A 671 7.61 11.30 32.94
CA TYR A 671 7.88 10.74 34.27
C TYR A 671 6.57 10.40 35.00
N VAL A 672 5.59 11.31 35.00
CA VAL A 672 4.25 11.06 35.58
C VAL A 672 3.48 9.99 34.79
N THR A 673 3.58 9.99 33.45
CA THR A 673 2.95 8.98 32.58
C THR A 673 3.50 7.57 32.84
N LEU A 674 4.81 7.46 33.06
CA LEU A 674 5.51 6.25 33.49
C LEU A 674 5.42 6.01 35.00
N ARG A 675 4.67 6.83 35.76
CA ARG A 675 4.45 6.71 37.22
C ARG A 675 5.73 6.77 38.09
N GLY A 676 6.80 7.34 37.55
CA GLY A 676 8.15 7.29 38.14
C GLY A 676 8.88 5.94 37.94
N GLU A 677 8.29 4.98 37.24
CA GLU A 677 8.91 3.71 36.84
C GLU A 677 9.84 3.97 35.63
N VAL A 678 10.94 4.70 35.85
CA VAL A 678 11.90 5.12 34.81
C VAL A 678 13.29 4.56 35.13
N ASP A 679 13.84 3.75 34.22
CA ASP A 679 15.20 3.21 34.30
C ASP A 679 16.26 4.26 33.93
N ALA A 680 15.99 5.01 32.87
CA ALA A 680 16.90 6.01 32.31
C ALA A 680 16.16 7.15 31.58
N LEU A 681 16.80 8.33 31.59
CA LEU A 681 16.63 9.37 30.59
C LEU A 681 17.72 9.17 29.53
N VAL A 682 17.36 9.07 28.25
CA VAL A 682 18.30 8.82 27.15
C VAL A 682 18.33 10.00 26.18
N PHE A 683 19.48 10.66 26.04
CA PHE A 683 19.74 11.68 25.04
C PHE A 683 20.26 11.05 23.75
N ALA A 684 19.72 11.46 22.61
CA ALA A 684 20.00 10.87 21.31
C ALA A 684 19.90 11.91 20.18
N GLY A 685 20.42 11.58 19.00
CA GLY A 685 20.42 12.47 17.84
C GLY A 685 21.47 13.58 17.98
N GLY A 686 21.83 14.20 16.85
CA GLY A 686 23.03 15.03 16.74
C GLY A 686 23.14 16.26 17.66
N ILE A 687 22.07 16.69 18.34
CA ILE A 687 22.12 17.69 19.41
C ILE A 687 22.27 17.01 20.78
N GLY A 688 21.50 15.95 21.06
CA GLY A 688 21.55 15.22 22.34
C GLY A 688 22.88 14.49 22.56
N GLU A 689 23.46 13.96 21.49
CA GLU A 689 24.78 13.33 21.46
C GLU A 689 25.92 14.33 21.74
N LYS A 690 25.81 15.57 21.25
CA LYS A 690 26.97 16.49 21.15
C LYS A 690 26.91 17.70 22.08
N SER A 691 25.73 18.05 22.59
CA SER A 691 25.56 19.23 23.45
C SER A 691 25.55 18.86 24.93
N ALA A 692 26.75 18.64 25.48
CA ALA A 692 26.97 18.45 26.93
C ALA A 692 26.31 19.55 27.78
N LYS A 693 26.35 20.81 27.29
CA LYS A 693 25.70 21.97 27.91
C LYS A 693 24.17 21.86 27.94
N LEU A 694 23.54 21.34 26.87
CA LEU A 694 22.10 21.08 26.85
C LEU A 694 21.73 19.95 27.82
N ARG A 695 22.50 18.85 27.85
CA ARG A 695 22.27 17.74 28.78
C ARG A 695 22.35 18.21 30.23
N ALA A 696 23.37 19.02 30.57
CA ALA A 696 23.53 19.60 31.90
C ALA A 696 22.34 20.50 32.29
N ALA A 697 21.96 21.46 31.44
CA ALA A 697 20.85 22.37 31.71
C ALA A 697 19.50 21.65 31.87
N VAL A 698 19.23 20.63 31.03
CA VAL A 698 18.03 19.80 31.14
C VAL A 698 18.03 18.99 32.45
N VAL A 699 19.15 18.35 32.80
CA VAL A 699 19.21 17.50 34.01
C VAL A 699 19.16 18.31 35.31
N ASP A 700 19.72 19.52 35.33
CA ASP A 700 19.60 20.44 36.47
C ASP A 700 18.13 20.83 36.71
N GLN A 701 17.42 21.31 35.68
CA GLN A 701 16.02 21.73 35.81
C GLN A 701 15.07 20.60 36.24
N ILE A 702 15.33 19.34 35.84
CA ILE A 702 14.56 18.17 36.26
C ILE A 702 15.11 17.46 37.50
N GLY A 703 16.17 17.97 38.16
CA GLY A 703 16.83 17.32 39.29
C GLY A 703 15.90 17.06 40.48
N CYS A 704 14.79 17.79 40.57
CA CYS A 704 13.69 17.56 41.51
C CYS A 704 12.97 16.19 41.34
N LEU A 705 13.15 15.52 40.20
CA LEU A 705 12.65 14.17 39.91
C LEU A 705 13.69 13.07 40.23
N GLY A 706 14.88 13.42 40.75
CA GLY A 706 15.92 12.48 41.17
C GLY A 706 17.03 12.19 40.14
N PHE A 707 16.87 12.66 38.90
CA PHE A 707 17.92 12.61 37.87
C PHE A 707 19.17 13.39 38.32
N GLN A 708 20.36 12.84 38.12
CA GLN A 708 21.63 13.54 38.36
C GLN A 708 22.68 13.18 37.33
N ILE A 709 23.22 14.21 36.66
CA ILE A 709 24.32 14.09 35.71
C ILE A 709 25.67 14.20 36.44
N ASP A 710 26.68 13.51 35.93
CA ASP A 710 28.07 13.66 36.32
C ASP A 710 28.75 14.65 35.36
N ALA A 711 29.45 15.65 35.90
CA ALA A 711 30.02 16.73 35.08
C ALA A 711 31.18 16.23 34.21
N ASP A 712 32.10 15.47 34.80
CA ASP A 712 33.32 15.00 34.13
C ASP A 712 32.97 13.98 33.03
N LYS A 713 32.02 13.07 33.28
CA LYS A 713 31.50 12.17 32.25
C LYS A 713 30.76 12.91 31.14
N ASN A 714 29.94 13.91 31.49
CA ASN A 714 29.14 14.65 30.52
C ASN A 714 29.96 15.57 29.60
N GLU A 715 31.09 16.10 30.09
CA GLU A 715 32.03 16.90 29.30
C GLU A 715 32.98 16.07 28.43
N ASN A 716 32.95 14.72 28.51
CA ASN A 716 33.65 13.89 27.56
C ASN A 716 33.19 14.21 26.13
N LYS A 717 34.15 14.47 25.24
CA LYS A 717 33.90 15.04 23.90
C LYS A 717 33.74 13.99 22.82
N GLU A 718 34.31 12.83 23.05
CA GLU A 718 34.26 11.69 22.16
C GLU A 718 33.53 10.58 22.92
N ILE A 719 32.24 10.46 22.58
CA ILE A 719 31.44 9.28 22.93
C ILE A 719 31.96 8.19 21.98
N GLU A 720 32.54 7.14 22.54
CA GLU A 720 33.16 6.03 21.80
C GLU A 720 32.15 4.87 21.63
N ASP A 721 31.31 4.64 22.63
CA ASP A 721 30.33 3.54 22.65
C ASP A 721 28.96 3.93 22.07
N ILE A 722 28.17 2.92 21.68
CA ILE A 722 26.79 3.10 21.18
C ILE A 722 25.88 3.69 22.27
N VAL A 723 26.13 3.36 23.54
CA VAL A 723 25.43 3.90 24.72
C VAL A 723 26.45 4.14 25.83
N GLU A 724 26.47 5.36 26.37
CA GLU A 724 27.29 5.74 27.53
C GLU A 724 26.42 6.28 28.67
N ASP A 725 26.84 6.06 29.92
CA ASP A 725 26.19 6.63 31.11
C ASP A 725 26.95 7.86 31.61
N VAL A 726 26.39 9.04 31.35
CA VAL A 726 26.85 10.33 31.88
C VAL A 726 26.17 10.67 33.22
N GLY A 727 25.44 9.73 33.82
CA GLY A 727 24.86 9.85 35.16
C GLY A 727 25.87 9.68 36.29
N LYS A 728 25.54 10.17 37.48
CA LYS A 728 26.32 9.89 38.70
C LYS A 728 26.17 8.43 39.13
N ASP A 729 27.26 7.85 39.61
CA ASP A 729 27.28 6.44 40.03
C ASP A 729 26.30 6.15 41.16
N GLY A 730 25.59 5.02 41.04
CA GLY A 730 24.59 4.58 42.01
C GLY A 730 23.24 5.33 41.98
N VAL A 731 23.12 6.42 41.23
CA VAL A 731 21.85 7.16 41.09
C VAL A 731 20.90 6.43 40.12
N LYS A 732 19.59 6.51 40.40
CA LYS A 732 18.51 6.14 39.48
C LYS A 732 17.44 7.24 39.46
N PRO A 733 16.84 7.56 38.29
CA PRO A 733 17.11 6.97 36.97
C PRO A 733 18.51 7.34 36.42
N ARG A 734 19.04 6.54 35.50
CA ARG A 734 20.34 6.78 34.84
C ARG A 734 20.23 7.92 33.80
N ILE A 735 21.37 8.52 33.44
CA ILE A 735 21.44 9.54 32.38
C ILE A 735 22.32 8.99 31.26
N LEU A 736 21.68 8.50 30.20
CA LEU A 736 22.39 7.85 29.10
C LEU A 736 22.48 8.78 27.89
N VAL A 737 23.52 8.60 27.08
CA VAL A 737 23.61 9.14 25.73
C VAL A 737 23.71 7.98 24.76
N CYS A 738 22.94 7.99 23.67
CA CYS A 738 22.88 6.92 22.69
C CYS A 738 23.14 7.48 21.28
N GLN A 739 24.16 6.96 20.59
CA GLN A 739 24.42 7.27 19.18
C GLN A 739 23.46 6.46 18.32
N THR A 740 22.52 7.10 17.63
CA THR A 740 21.45 6.36 16.94
C THR A 740 21.71 6.16 15.46
N ASP A 741 21.72 4.90 15.01
CA ASP A 741 21.79 4.57 13.59
C ASP A 741 20.42 4.08 13.07
N GLU A 742 19.67 5.02 12.47
CA GLU A 742 18.41 4.72 11.77
C GLU A 742 18.62 3.73 10.60
N GLN A 743 19.73 3.85 9.87
CA GLN A 743 20.02 3.01 8.72
C GLN A 743 20.36 1.57 9.13
N PHE A 744 21.11 1.39 10.21
CA PHE A 744 21.39 0.06 10.77
C PHE A 744 20.11 -0.60 11.28
N GLU A 745 19.25 0.11 12.02
CA GLU A 745 18.01 -0.48 12.54
C GLU A 745 17.05 -0.90 11.41
N MET A 746 16.99 -0.10 10.32
CA MET A 746 16.28 -0.49 9.10
C MET A 746 16.88 -1.74 8.44
N ALA A 747 18.21 -1.76 8.21
CA ALA A 747 18.90 -2.87 7.57
C ALA A 747 18.81 -4.15 8.42
N ARG A 748 18.88 -4.03 9.74
CA ARG A 748 18.73 -5.12 10.72
C ARG A 748 17.32 -5.67 10.71
N THR A 749 16.30 -4.80 10.74
CA THR A 749 14.89 -5.24 10.62
C THR A 749 14.67 -5.99 9.31
N CYS A 750 15.34 -5.58 8.22
CA CYS A 750 15.30 -6.32 6.96
C CYS A 750 16.08 -7.65 7.02
N ALA A 751 17.24 -7.70 7.68
CA ALA A 751 18.04 -8.92 7.84
C ALA A 751 17.36 -9.97 8.72
N GLU A 752 16.53 -9.56 9.68
CA GLU A 752 15.81 -10.45 10.61
C GLU A 752 14.42 -10.90 10.12
N THR A 753 13.95 -10.43 8.95
CA THR A 753 12.58 -10.70 8.46
C THR A 753 12.56 -11.54 7.18
N ASP A 754 12.30 -12.85 7.31
CA ASP A 754 12.20 -13.84 6.21
C ASP A 754 11.43 -13.36 4.96
N GLU A 755 10.32 -12.64 5.18
CA GLU A 755 9.42 -12.12 4.14
C GLU A 755 10.15 -11.28 3.08
N PHE A 756 11.16 -10.50 3.48
CA PHE A 756 11.93 -9.65 2.57
C PHE A 756 13.10 -10.38 1.88
N TRP A 757 13.39 -11.62 2.29
CA TRP A 757 14.44 -12.45 1.68
C TRP A 757 13.90 -13.39 0.60
N GLN A 758 12.61 -13.73 0.65
CA GLN A 758 11.93 -14.65 -0.28
C GLN A 758 11.74 -14.10 -1.70
N THR A 759 12.07 -12.83 -1.95
CA THR A 759 12.11 -12.19 -3.27
C THR A 759 13.43 -12.51 -4.01
N GLY A 760 13.29 -12.99 -5.26
CA GLY A 760 14.36 -13.40 -6.18
C GLY A 760 13.85 -14.32 -7.29
#